data_AF-B4LQY3-F1
#
_entry.id   AF-B4LQY3-F1
#
_cell.length_a   1.000
_cell.length_b   1.000
_cell.length_c   1.000
_cell.angle_alpha   90.00
_cell.angle_beta   90.00
_cell.angle_gamma   90.00
#
_symmetry.space_group_name_H-M   'P 1'
#
loop_
_entity.id
_entity.type
_entity.pdbx_description
1 polymer ?
#
loop_
_entity_poly.entity_id
_entity_poly.type
_entity_poly.pdbx_seq_one_letter_code
_entity_poly.pdbx_strand_id
1 'polypeptide(L)'
;MDNLEDFSAIDIVTFVTEELQQNYRSNNANKTKVFEEFLERWDANDNSIAKVKSLHFEFEPDLDWFNVSRPLTLAGLRGKIVVLDFFTYCCINCMHVLPELRALEERFPVESGLVVVGVHSPKFENERTAANILSAAQRYGIKHPIVNDSKSALWRALSIRCWPSLLVLSPSGLPMLLLMGEGHGEFLHDFVGAALSFFGRQQKIDAFSLPLHLSTDLLPASNLRFPAKIAMFNDYYAIADAGNNRVLVVTTSGVVEYKVGGLEAGFVDGNLNTARFNNPQGVAFLDKDTLIVADTDNHALRQISLKSGAVETLAGTGCQGNDRTGGKLGPLQPISSPWDVSVFRTRDMDMSFHVDELNVPEKPIVLIAMAGTHQIWGYFPEGIIWWKFRKFEPRCCVSLIGNGLEENRNNSYPQNAAFAQPSGLAMSNDYLFIADSESSSIRKASMVDGKVMPVVGGDRNPLNLFAFGDEDGKLYNAKLQHPLGVAFNQIDRKLYVADTYNHKIKVIDTDTNIISTLVIKNKDDSILAFREPSGICVDAEGNRLLVADTNNHTIHIIDLATHTAQPFLLDFKQISSTSETDAPLTSLRGVGAQLVKNIPLLQHRGSTINFSIRLSSDLKFTADAPQKWTMKIINPALEMKHTCGKLTEGKCSLHIRHLENIASETVSEANQTVLVIEFALSLCDAKSCLMKKFTVSIVSERPEEGSPLPSSVSGGDDTLNADIGVYINQSNINLC
;
A
#
# COMPACT_ATOMS: atom_id res chain seq x y z
N MET A 1 -32.81 24.19 22.91
CA MET A 1 -31.73 23.19 23.03
C MET A 1 -31.90 22.56 24.40
N ASP A 2 -32.98 21.81 24.63
CA ASP A 2 -33.50 21.64 26.02
C ASP A 2 -33.42 20.20 26.55
N ASN A 3 -32.77 19.25 25.87
CA ASN A 3 -32.55 17.88 26.38
C ASN A 3 -31.16 17.34 25.98
N LEU A 4 -30.09 17.89 26.58
CA LEU A 4 -28.71 17.38 26.42
C LEU A 4 -28.40 16.19 27.36
N GLU A 5 -29.29 15.84 28.30
CA GLU A 5 -29.04 14.77 29.28
C GLU A 5 -29.02 13.36 28.66
N ASP A 6 -29.81 13.12 27.60
CA ASP A 6 -29.96 11.80 26.94
C ASP A 6 -28.87 11.47 25.91
N PHE A 7 -28.08 12.44 25.45
CA PHE A 7 -27.07 12.22 24.40
C PHE A 7 -25.75 11.67 24.98
N SER A 8 -25.15 10.67 24.32
CA SER A 8 -23.81 10.21 24.71
C SER A 8 -22.75 11.28 24.44
N ALA A 9 -21.57 11.17 25.06
CA ALA A 9 -20.46 12.10 24.79
C ALA A 9 -20.10 12.15 23.29
N ILE A 10 -20.18 11.02 22.59
CA ILE A 10 -19.83 10.91 21.18
C ILE A 10 -20.92 11.48 20.28
N ASP A 11 -22.20 11.37 20.66
CA ASP A 11 -23.29 12.04 19.93
C ASP A 11 -23.11 13.57 20.00
N ILE A 12 -22.67 14.10 21.15
CA ILE A 12 -22.34 15.53 21.31
C ILE A 12 -21.19 15.93 20.39
N VAL A 13 -20.10 15.16 20.35
CA VAL A 13 -18.95 15.43 19.46
C VAL A 13 -19.37 15.38 18.00
N THR A 14 -20.24 14.44 17.62
CA THR A 14 -20.78 14.30 16.26
C THR A 14 -21.55 15.55 15.86
N PHE A 15 -22.52 15.97 16.69
CA PHE A 15 -23.32 17.17 16.43
C PHE A 15 -22.46 18.44 16.30
N VAL A 16 -21.49 18.60 17.22
CA VAL A 16 -20.55 19.73 17.20
C VAL A 16 -19.68 19.71 15.94
N THR A 17 -19.27 18.52 15.48
CA THR A 17 -18.48 18.38 14.25
C THR A 17 -19.32 18.75 13.02
N GLU A 18 -20.57 18.32 12.94
CA GLU A 18 -21.47 18.66 11.83
C GLU A 18 -21.73 20.18 11.74
N GLU A 19 -21.99 20.83 12.88
CA GLU A 19 -22.14 22.30 12.94
C GLU A 19 -20.87 23.01 12.46
N LEU A 20 -19.70 22.54 12.89
CA LEU A 20 -18.41 23.09 12.48
C LEU A 20 -18.15 22.91 10.98
N GLN A 21 -18.45 21.73 10.43
CA GLN A 21 -18.33 21.46 8.99
C GLN A 21 -19.27 22.34 8.16
N GLN A 22 -20.50 22.54 8.61
CA GLN A 22 -21.46 23.42 7.94
C GLN A 22 -20.95 24.87 7.94
N ASN A 23 -20.48 25.37 9.07
CA ASN A 23 -19.92 26.72 9.20
C ASN A 23 -18.65 26.91 8.35
N TYR A 24 -17.78 25.91 8.29
CA TYR A 24 -16.59 25.90 7.45
C TYR A 24 -16.94 25.99 5.96
N ARG A 25 -17.95 25.22 5.50
CA ARG A 25 -18.42 25.25 4.10
C ARG A 25 -19.09 26.56 3.72
N SER A 26 -19.78 27.22 4.66
CA SER A 26 -20.46 28.50 4.40
C SER A 26 -19.50 29.71 4.37
N ASN A 27 -18.34 29.65 5.02
CA ASN A 27 -17.42 30.78 5.19
C ASN A 27 -16.12 30.65 4.36
N ASN A 28 -16.23 30.81 3.04
CA ASN A 28 -15.07 30.73 2.13
C ASN A 28 -13.98 31.79 2.35
N ALA A 29 -14.32 32.96 2.92
CA ALA A 29 -13.38 34.07 3.06
C ALA A 29 -12.53 34.02 4.34
N ASN A 30 -12.90 33.22 5.35
CA ASN A 30 -12.20 33.25 6.65
C ASN A 30 -12.27 31.92 7.43
N LYS A 31 -11.98 30.80 6.75
CA LYS A 31 -12.02 29.43 7.30
C LYS A 31 -11.23 29.28 8.61
N THR A 32 -10.05 29.91 8.74
CA THR A 32 -9.22 29.85 9.93
C THR A 32 -9.92 30.41 11.18
N LYS A 33 -10.67 31.50 11.02
CA LYS A 33 -11.37 32.15 12.13
C LYS A 33 -12.45 31.25 12.73
N VAL A 34 -13.14 30.48 11.88
CA VAL A 34 -14.15 29.49 12.32
C VAL A 34 -13.54 28.48 13.28
N PHE A 35 -12.32 28.00 12.98
CA PHE A 35 -11.62 27.06 13.85
C PHE A 35 -11.08 27.71 15.12
N GLU A 36 -10.56 28.94 15.05
CA GLU A 36 -10.12 29.66 16.25
C GLU A 36 -11.26 29.89 17.24
N GLU A 37 -12.41 30.39 16.77
CA GLU A 37 -13.60 30.59 17.60
C GLU A 37 -14.09 29.28 18.23
N PHE A 38 -14.06 28.18 17.47
CA PHE A 38 -14.37 26.85 17.97
C PHE A 38 -13.39 26.41 19.06
N LEU A 39 -12.08 26.55 18.84
CA LEU A 39 -11.04 26.13 19.78
C LEU A 39 -11.05 26.98 21.06
N GLU A 40 -11.35 28.27 20.97
CA GLU A 40 -11.54 29.14 22.14
C GLU A 40 -12.73 28.67 22.98
N ARG A 41 -13.86 28.36 22.34
CA ARG A 41 -15.02 27.79 23.03
C ARG A 41 -14.73 26.41 23.63
N TRP A 42 -13.96 25.60 22.91
CA TRP A 42 -13.54 24.26 23.35
C TRP A 42 -12.65 24.31 24.59
N ASP A 43 -11.66 25.21 24.62
CA ASP A 43 -10.73 25.35 25.75
C ASP A 43 -11.40 26.02 26.96
N ALA A 44 -12.45 26.84 26.74
CA ALA A 44 -13.24 27.45 27.81
C ALA A 44 -14.00 26.43 28.67
N ASN A 45 -14.38 26.84 29.89
CA ASN A 45 -15.24 26.07 30.79
C ASN A 45 -16.72 26.12 30.35
N ASP A 46 -17.00 25.69 29.12
CA ASP A 46 -18.35 25.57 28.57
C ASP A 46 -19.01 24.29 29.11
N ASN A 47 -20.14 24.45 29.82
CA ASN A 47 -20.90 23.34 30.40
C ASN A 47 -21.48 22.41 29.32
N SER A 48 -21.70 22.89 28.10
CA SER A 48 -22.28 22.09 27.00
C SER A 48 -21.38 20.94 26.54
N ILE A 49 -20.06 21.01 26.78
CA ILE A 49 -19.08 19.96 26.46
C ILE A 49 -18.51 19.27 27.70
N ALA A 50 -19.04 19.55 28.90
CA ALA A 50 -18.56 18.95 30.15
C ALA A 50 -18.61 17.41 30.13
N LYS A 51 -19.65 16.83 29.54
CA LYS A 51 -19.79 15.37 29.37
C LYS A 51 -18.66 14.78 28.50
N VAL A 52 -18.27 15.49 27.44
CA VAL A 52 -17.14 15.10 26.59
C VAL A 52 -15.81 15.22 27.32
N LYS A 53 -15.61 16.32 28.07
CA LYS A 53 -14.41 16.52 28.90
C LYS A 53 -14.26 15.50 30.03
N SER A 54 -15.34 14.83 30.43
CA SER A 54 -15.34 13.75 31.41
C SER A 54 -15.09 12.35 30.83
N LEU A 55 -15.05 12.22 29.50
CA LEU A 55 -14.83 10.93 28.84
C LEU A 55 -13.38 10.48 29.04
N HIS A 56 -13.21 9.27 29.57
CA HIS A 56 -11.91 8.64 29.76
C HIS A 56 -11.92 7.28 29.06
N PHE A 57 -10.93 7.05 28.21
CA PHE A 57 -10.69 5.81 27.51
C PHE A 57 -9.18 5.64 27.30
N GLU A 58 -8.76 4.40 27.08
CA GLU A 58 -7.37 4.02 26.85
C GLU A 58 -7.36 2.78 25.94
N PHE A 59 -6.24 2.53 25.26
CA PHE A 59 -6.05 1.26 24.56
C PHE A 59 -6.03 0.10 25.56
N GLU A 60 -6.63 -1.04 25.21
CA GLU A 60 -6.51 -2.24 26.04
C GLU A 60 -5.02 -2.64 26.17
N PRO A 61 -4.60 -3.18 27.33
CA PRO A 61 -3.25 -3.74 27.46
C PRO A 61 -3.07 -4.94 26.51
N ASP A 62 -1.81 -5.23 26.17
CA ASP A 62 -1.41 -6.42 25.40
C ASP A 62 -2.01 -6.54 23.98
N LEU A 63 -2.42 -5.43 23.37
CA LEU A 63 -2.75 -5.39 21.94
C LEU A 63 -1.49 -5.47 21.07
N ASP A 64 -1.62 -6.05 19.88
CA ASP A 64 -0.55 -6.04 18.89
C ASP A 64 -0.39 -4.63 18.29
N TRP A 65 0.85 -4.18 18.17
CA TRP A 65 1.21 -2.89 17.59
C TRP A 65 2.15 -3.08 16.40
N PHE A 66 1.96 -2.25 15.38
CA PHE A 66 2.80 -2.20 14.17
C PHE A 66 3.36 -0.79 13.98
N ASN A 67 4.46 -0.69 13.24
CA ASN A 67 5.18 0.56 12.97
C ASN A 67 5.74 1.27 14.23
N VAL A 68 5.80 0.59 15.37
CA VAL A 68 6.41 1.06 16.63
C VAL A 68 7.22 -0.04 17.29
N SER A 69 8.29 0.34 18.01
CA SER A 69 9.13 -0.61 18.77
C SER A 69 8.56 -0.97 20.15
N ARG A 70 7.53 -0.25 20.62
CA ARG A 70 6.80 -0.55 21.85
C ARG A 70 5.36 -0.02 21.77
N PRO A 71 4.40 -0.64 22.49
CA PRO A 71 3.02 -0.15 22.57
C PRO A 71 2.92 1.32 22.99
N LEU A 72 1.97 2.03 22.41
CA LEU A 72 1.63 3.40 22.79
C LEU A 72 0.43 3.41 23.76
N THR A 73 0.29 4.51 24.49
CA THR A 73 -0.85 4.78 25.39
C THR A 73 -1.32 6.19 25.14
N LEU A 74 -2.63 6.46 25.20
CA LEU A 74 -3.18 7.81 25.07
C LEU A 74 -2.62 8.75 26.14
N ALA A 75 -2.41 8.25 27.37
CA ALA A 75 -1.72 9.01 28.42
C ALA A 75 -0.30 9.43 28.01
N GLY A 76 0.45 8.55 27.34
CA GLY A 76 1.79 8.82 26.81
C GLY A 76 1.83 9.68 25.55
N LEU A 77 0.68 9.96 24.94
CA LEU A 77 0.53 10.88 23.80
C LEU A 77 0.07 12.28 24.21
N ARG A 78 -0.11 12.55 25.52
CA ARG A 78 -0.40 13.89 26.03
C ARG A 78 0.68 14.88 25.59
N GLY A 79 0.26 16.12 25.31
CA GLY A 79 1.10 17.12 24.66
C GLY A 79 1.09 17.03 23.13
N LYS A 80 0.29 16.14 22.53
CA LYS A 80 0.14 16.04 21.07
C LYS A 80 -1.33 16.03 20.67
N ILE A 81 -1.63 16.57 19.49
CA ILE A 81 -2.90 16.33 18.83
C ILE A 81 -2.83 14.92 18.24
N VAL A 82 -3.83 14.10 18.56
CA VAL A 82 -3.88 12.70 18.12
C VAL A 82 -5.06 12.52 17.18
N VAL A 83 -4.85 11.92 16.02
CA VAL A 83 -5.91 11.49 15.11
C VAL A 83 -5.99 9.97 15.20
N LEU A 84 -7.07 9.46 15.77
CA LEU A 84 -7.38 8.04 15.76
C LEU A 84 -8.17 7.73 14.50
N ASP A 85 -7.61 6.89 13.63
CA ASP A 85 -8.27 6.40 12.43
C ASP A 85 -8.87 5.02 12.69
N PHE A 86 -10.19 4.95 12.85
CA PHE A 86 -10.90 3.67 12.99
C PHE A 86 -11.14 3.08 11.60
N PHE A 87 -10.26 2.16 11.20
CA PHE A 87 -10.23 1.61 9.85
C PHE A 87 -10.17 0.08 9.84
N THR A 88 -10.42 -0.50 8.67
CA THR A 88 -10.21 -1.92 8.35
C THR A 88 -9.69 -2.00 6.92
N TYR A 89 -8.81 -2.96 6.60
CA TYR A 89 -8.10 -2.92 5.31
C TYR A 89 -8.89 -3.50 4.13
N CYS A 90 -10.00 -4.21 4.37
CA CYS A 90 -10.90 -4.64 3.30
C CYS A 90 -11.64 -3.48 2.63
N CYS A 91 -12.01 -2.45 3.40
CA CYS A 91 -12.96 -1.43 3.01
C CYS A 91 -12.32 -0.37 2.11
N ILE A 92 -12.85 -0.22 0.90
CA ILE A 92 -12.35 0.77 -0.07
C ILE A 92 -12.44 2.21 0.45
N ASN A 93 -13.49 2.53 1.22
CA ASN A 93 -13.65 3.86 1.82
C ASN A 93 -12.49 4.17 2.81
N CYS A 94 -12.00 3.16 3.52
CA CYS A 94 -10.81 3.32 4.38
C CYS A 94 -9.56 3.57 3.55
N MET A 95 -9.41 2.85 2.43
CA MET A 95 -8.24 3.00 1.56
C MET A 95 -8.16 4.40 0.94
N HIS A 96 -9.30 5.02 0.62
CA HIS A 96 -9.36 6.39 0.12
C HIS A 96 -8.93 7.46 1.14
N VAL A 97 -9.01 7.17 2.43
CA VAL A 97 -8.56 8.09 3.50
C VAL A 97 -7.05 8.01 3.73
N LEU A 98 -6.38 6.90 3.38
CA LEU A 98 -4.93 6.74 3.59
C LEU A 98 -4.08 7.84 2.90
N PRO A 99 -4.34 8.24 1.63
CA PRO A 99 -3.66 9.39 1.02
C PRO A 99 -3.87 10.70 1.78
N GLU A 100 -5.08 10.94 2.31
CA GLU A 100 -5.39 12.15 3.09
C GLU A 100 -4.56 12.18 4.38
N LEU A 101 -4.48 11.05 5.09
CA LEU A 101 -3.67 10.91 6.30
C LEU A 101 -2.17 11.04 6.01
N ARG A 102 -1.68 10.46 4.90
CA ARG A 102 -0.29 10.59 4.47
C ARG A 102 0.08 12.06 4.22
N ALA A 103 -0.77 12.81 3.50
CA ALA A 103 -0.54 14.23 3.26
C ALA A 103 -0.54 15.05 4.58
N LEU A 104 -1.40 14.67 5.53
CA LEU A 104 -1.45 15.28 6.86
C LEU A 104 -0.14 15.03 7.65
N GLU A 105 0.36 13.80 7.67
CA GLU A 105 1.61 13.40 8.33
C GLU A 105 2.84 14.09 7.72
N GLU A 106 2.89 14.20 6.39
CA GLU A 106 3.99 14.87 5.68
C GLU A 106 4.03 16.36 6.01
N ARG A 107 2.87 17.00 6.19
CA ARG A 107 2.79 18.42 6.59
C ARG A 107 3.10 18.63 8.08
N PHE A 108 2.62 17.73 8.93
CA PHE A 108 2.73 17.85 10.38
C PHE A 108 3.41 16.61 10.96
N PRO A 109 4.75 16.55 10.93
CA PRO A 109 5.49 15.42 11.51
C PRO A 109 5.29 15.34 13.03
N VAL A 110 5.69 14.22 13.63
CA VAL A 110 5.49 13.94 15.07
C VAL A 110 6.10 15.01 15.97
N GLU A 111 7.23 15.57 15.56
CA GLU A 111 7.93 16.65 16.26
C GLU A 111 7.17 17.97 16.23
N SER A 112 6.27 18.17 15.26
CA SER A 112 5.36 19.32 15.19
C SER A 112 4.15 19.19 16.11
N GLY A 113 3.96 18.03 16.76
CA GLY A 113 2.91 17.80 17.75
C GLY A 113 1.68 17.05 17.26
N LEU A 114 1.71 16.45 16.06
CA LEU A 114 0.63 15.59 15.55
C LEU A 114 1.03 14.11 15.62
N VAL A 115 0.09 13.23 15.93
CA VAL A 115 0.24 11.78 15.78
C VAL A 115 -1.01 11.20 15.15
N VAL A 116 -0.86 10.46 14.07
CA VAL A 116 -1.93 9.60 13.54
C VAL A 116 -1.72 8.21 14.12
N VAL A 117 -2.79 7.57 14.60
CA VAL A 117 -2.78 6.18 15.06
C VAL A 117 -3.93 5.45 14.36
N GLY A 118 -3.60 4.45 13.56
CA GLY A 118 -4.57 3.54 12.96
C GLY A 118 -5.11 2.57 14.00
N VAL A 119 -6.37 2.71 14.38
CA VAL A 119 -7.09 1.77 15.25
C VAL A 119 -7.79 0.74 14.36
N HIS A 120 -7.06 -0.31 14.02
CA HIS A 120 -7.55 -1.36 13.15
C HIS A 120 -8.69 -2.13 13.85
N SER A 121 -9.92 -1.93 13.36
CA SER A 121 -11.16 -2.50 13.92
C SER A 121 -11.77 -3.42 12.86
N PRO A 122 -11.52 -4.74 12.93
CA PRO A 122 -11.77 -5.65 11.82
C PRO A 122 -13.26 -5.84 11.53
N LYS A 123 -13.62 -5.92 10.24
CA LYS A 123 -14.94 -6.35 9.79
C LYS A 123 -15.03 -7.87 9.70
N PHE A 124 -14.02 -8.51 9.11
CA PHE A 124 -13.95 -9.95 8.85
C PHE A 124 -13.03 -10.67 9.85
N GLU A 125 -13.22 -11.98 10.05
CA GLU A 125 -12.40 -12.80 10.95
C GLU A 125 -10.93 -12.83 10.53
N ASN A 126 -10.65 -12.93 9.22
CA ASN A 126 -9.29 -12.96 8.68
C ASN A 126 -8.45 -11.74 9.10
N GLU A 127 -9.08 -10.56 9.17
CA GLU A 127 -8.43 -9.28 9.47
C GLU A 127 -7.98 -9.19 10.93
N ARG A 128 -8.47 -10.06 11.83
CA ARG A 128 -8.03 -10.09 13.24
C ARG A 128 -6.58 -10.55 13.40
N THR A 129 -6.03 -11.22 12.39
CA THR A 129 -4.71 -11.85 12.44
C THR A 129 -3.59 -10.84 12.20
N ALA A 130 -2.65 -10.73 13.14
CA ALA A 130 -1.54 -9.78 13.07
C ALA A 130 -0.70 -9.88 11.79
N ALA A 131 -0.43 -11.10 11.30
CA ALA A 131 0.33 -11.31 10.07
C ALA A 131 -0.34 -10.70 8.83
N ASN A 132 -1.67 -10.77 8.76
CA ASN A 132 -2.43 -10.23 7.62
C ASN A 132 -2.49 -8.69 7.68
N ILE A 133 -2.65 -8.12 8.88
CA ILE A 133 -2.56 -6.66 9.10
C ILE A 133 -1.17 -6.14 8.69
N LEU A 134 -0.10 -6.86 9.05
CA LEU A 134 1.25 -6.52 8.64
C LEU A 134 1.40 -6.52 7.10
N SER A 135 0.91 -7.56 6.43
CA SER A 135 0.89 -7.61 4.96
C SER A 135 0.09 -6.46 4.35
N ALA A 136 -1.06 -6.11 4.93
CA ALA A 136 -1.88 -4.98 4.48
C ALA A 136 -1.16 -3.63 4.69
N ALA A 137 -0.54 -3.40 5.85
CA ALA A 137 0.24 -2.20 6.12
C ALA A 137 1.39 -2.03 5.12
N GLN A 138 2.06 -3.13 4.75
CA GLN A 138 3.10 -3.14 3.72
C GLN A 138 2.56 -2.92 2.30
N ARG A 139 1.39 -3.47 1.98
CA ARG A 139 0.73 -3.37 0.67
C ARG A 139 0.28 -1.94 0.38
N TYR A 140 -0.37 -1.29 1.35
CA TYR A 140 -0.88 0.08 1.23
C TYR A 140 0.13 1.15 1.63
N GLY A 141 1.31 0.75 2.12
CA GLY A 141 2.38 1.67 2.50
C GLY A 141 2.02 2.57 3.69
N ILE A 142 1.38 2.00 4.70
CA ILE A 142 1.00 2.69 5.94
C ILE A 142 2.23 2.84 6.84
N LYS A 143 2.55 4.08 7.22
CA LYS A 143 3.77 4.41 7.98
C LYS A 143 3.50 4.81 9.43
N HIS A 144 2.30 5.25 9.76
CA HIS A 144 1.92 5.58 11.12
C HIS A 144 1.76 4.33 12.00
N PRO A 145 1.82 4.48 13.35
CA PRO A 145 1.47 3.45 14.30
C PRO A 145 0.09 2.84 14.03
N ILE A 146 0.01 1.51 14.07
CA ILE A 146 -1.26 0.78 13.98
C ILE A 146 -1.41 -0.08 15.23
N VAL A 147 -2.59 -0.08 15.82
CA VAL A 147 -2.98 -0.99 16.90
C VAL A 147 -4.09 -1.94 16.40
N ASN A 148 -3.95 -3.23 16.69
CA ASN A 148 -4.97 -4.24 16.36
C ASN A 148 -6.05 -4.30 17.45
N ASP A 149 -7.13 -3.54 17.31
CA ASP A 149 -8.33 -3.67 18.14
C ASP A 149 -9.20 -4.85 17.67
N SER A 150 -8.65 -6.07 17.75
CA SER A 150 -9.23 -7.29 17.20
C SER A 150 -10.63 -7.65 17.74
N LYS A 151 -10.98 -7.14 18.93
CA LYS A 151 -12.28 -7.31 19.59
C LYS A 151 -13.20 -6.09 19.40
N SER A 152 -12.74 -5.08 18.66
CA SER A 152 -13.41 -3.80 18.47
C SER A 152 -13.87 -3.21 19.81
N ALA A 153 -13.02 -3.32 20.84
CA ALA A 153 -13.33 -2.90 22.20
C ALA A 153 -13.37 -1.37 22.29
N LEU A 154 -12.37 -0.70 21.72
CA LEU A 154 -12.31 0.76 21.69
C LEU A 154 -13.38 1.33 20.76
N TRP A 155 -13.57 0.68 19.59
CA TRP A 155 -14.68 1.00 18.68
C TRP A 155 -16.04 1.00 19.39
N ARG A 156 -16.35 -0.05 20.16
CA ARG A 156 -17.61 -0.17 20.91
C ARG A 156 -17.67 0.79 22.09
N ALA A 157 -16.59 0.99 22.82
CA ALA A 157 -16.53 1.91 23.95
C ALA A 157 -16.85 3.35 23.51
N LEU A 158 -16.38 3.74 22.32
CA LEU A 158 -16.63 5.05 21.70
C LEU A 158 -17.87 5.06 20.81
N SER A 159 -18.64 3.97 20.75
CA SER A 159 -19.87 3.86 19.95
C SER A 159 -19.69 4.28 18.48
N ILE A 160 -18.53 3.98 17.88
CA ILE A 160 -18.25 4.23 16.47
C ILE A 160 -19.18 3.36 15.60
N ARG A 161 -19.63 3.89 14.46
CA ARG A 161 -20.67 3.26 13.63
C ARG A 161 -20.33 3.15 12.14
N CYS A 162 -19.22 3.70 11.71
CA CYS A 162 -18.88 3.84 10.29
C CYS A 162 -17.38 3.64 10.06
N TRP A 163 -17.03 2.88 9.03
CA TRP A 163 -15.68 2.80 8.51
C TRP A 163 -15.52 3.72 7.29
N PRO A 164 -14.46 4.53 7.20
CA PRO A 164 -13.57 4.94 8.30
C PRO A 164 -14.28 5.94 9.24
N SER A 165 -13.71 6.14 10.44
CA SER A 165 -14.04 7.27 11.32
C SER A 165 -12.77 7.87 11.91
N LEU A 166 -12.59 9.18 11.78
CA LEU A 166 -11.43 9.90 12.31
C LEU A 166 -11.81 10.68 13.57
N LEU A 167 -11.26 10.27 14.72
CA LEU A 167 -11.45 10.97 15.99
C LEU A 167 -10.22 11.82 16.31
N VAL A 168 -10.39 13.14 16.39
CA VAL A 168 -9.30 14.08 16.70
C VAL A 168 -9.32 14.40 18.19
N LEU A 169 -8.22 14.15 18.88
CA LEU A 169 -8.03 14.41 20.31
C LEU A 169 -7.17 15.66 20.55
N SER A 170 -7.52 16.40 21.60
CA SER A 170 -6.73 17.52 22.10
C SER A 170 -5.40 17.06 22.73
N PRO A 171 -4.46 17.98 23.03
CA PRO A 171 -3.24 17.65 23.76
C PRO A 171 -3.44 17.06 25.16
N SER A 172 -4.63 17.22 25.75
CA SER A 172 -5.00 16.57 27.02
C SER A 172 -5.58 15.17 26.85
N GLY A 173 -5.78 14.71 25.61
CA GLY A 173 -6.39 13.42 25.27
C GLY A 173 -7.92 13.44 25.20
N LEU A 174 -8.54 14.61 25.04
CA LEU A 174 -10.01 14.73 25.00
C LEU A 174 -10.51 14.81 23.56
N PRO A 175 -11.62 14.13 23.19
CA PRO A 175 -12.16 14.20 21.84
C PRO A 175 -12.64 15.58 21.45
N MET A 176 -12.18 16.13 20.33
CA MET A 176 -12.60 17.43 19.80
C MET A 176 -13.52 17.28 18.58
N LEU A 177 -13.20 16.34 17.69
CA LEU A 177 -13.93 16.10 16.44
C LEU A 177 -14.10 14.62 16.16
N LEU A 178 -15.20 14.26 15.52
CA LEU A 178 -15.44 12.94 14.95
C LEU A 178 -15.92 13.08 13.50
N LEU A 179 -15.05 12.76 12.55
CA LEU A 179 -15.34 12.76 11.11
C LEU A 179 -15.71 11.35 10.68
N MET A 180 -16.93 11.15 10.19
CA MET A 180 -17.40 9.85 9.72
C MET A 180 -17.33 9.76 8.20
N GLY A 181 -16.80 8.65 7.69
CA GLY A 181 -16.64 8.39 6.26
C GLY A 181 -15.40 9.04 5.66
N GLU A 182 -15.33 9.01 4.33
CA GLU A 182 -14.22 9.52 3.52
C GLU A 182 -14.41 10.96 3.04
N GLY A 183 -13.35 11.57 2.49
CA GLY A 183 -13.41 12.86 1.79
C GLY A 183 -13.33 14.09 2.69
N HIS A 184 -12.72 13.98 3.87
CA HIS A 184 -12.60 15.07 4.84
C HIS A 184 -11.18 15.66 4.91
N GLY A 185 -10.27 15.26 4.01
CA GLY A 185 -8.86 15.62 4.06
C GLY A 185 -8.55 17.11 4.16
N GLU A 186 -9.16 17.96 3.33
CA GLU A 186 -8.96 19.43 3.37
C GLU A 186 -9.39 20.01 4.73
N PHE A 187 -10.57 19.61 5.21
CA PHE A 187 -11.11 20.06 6.48
C PHE A 187 -10.22 19.63 7.66
N LEU A 188 -9.81 18.36 7.68
CA LEU A 188 -8.95 17.80 8.74
C LEU A 188 -7.59 18.53 8.77
N HIS A 189 -7.01 18.75 7.60
CA HIS A 189 -5.72 19.42 7.43
C HIS A 189 -5.76 20.87 7.91
N ASP A 190 -6.79 21.63 7.56
CA ASP A 190 -6.95 23.01 8.03
C ASP A 190 -7.22 23.07 9.54
N PHE A 191 -8.07 22.18 10.05
CA PHE A 191 -8.38 22.10 11.46
C PHE A 191 -7.15 21.77 12.31
N VAL A 192 -6.38 20.74 11.93
CA VAL A 192 -5.16 20.35 12.65
C VAL A 192 -4.14 21.49 12.62
N GLY A 193 -3.97 22.18 11.50
CA GLY A 193 -3.09 23.35 11.41
C GLY A 193 -3.50 24.48 12.36
N ALA A 194 -4.82 24.77 12.44
CA ALA A 194 -5.36 25.76 13.38
C ALA A 194 -5.19 25.31 14.84
N ALA A 195 -5.46 24.05 15.14
CA ALA A 195 -5.35 23.48 16.49
C ALA A 195 -3.90 23.45 17.00
N LEU A 196 -2.94 23.04 16.16
CA LEU A 196 -1.51 23.10 16.49
C LEU A 196 -1.06 24.54 16.76
N SER A 197 -1.51 25.50 15.95
CA SER A 197 -1.20 26.92 16.13
C SER A 197 -1.81 27.49 17.42
N PHE A 198 -3.05 27.11 17.74
CA PHE A 198 -3.76 27.53 18.94
C PHE A 198 -3.11 26.97 20.22
N PHE A 199 -2.95 25.65 20.32
CA PHE A 199 -2.35 25.02 21.50
C PHE A 199 -0.85 25.29 21.62
N GLY A 200 -0.15 25.51 20.50
CA GLY A 200 1.24 25.95 20.47
C GLY A 200 1.44 27.32 21.11
N ARG A 201 0.55 28.30 20.84
CA ARG A 201 0.55 29.61 21.54
C ARG A 201 0.38 29.48 23.04
N GLN A 202 -0.32 28.44 23.49
CA GLN A 202 -0.55 28.13 24.90
C GLN A 202 0.53 27.23 25.53
N GLN A 203 1.57 26.85 24.77
CA GLN A 203 2.62 25.92 25.21
C GLN A 203 2.08 24.56 25.70
N LYS A 204 1.00 24.08 25.09
CA LYS A 204 0.38 22.76 25.37
C LYS A 204 0.84 21.66 24.40
N ILE A 205 1.77 21.96 23.48
CA ILE A 205 2.28 21.04 22.46
C ILE A 205 3.74 20.68 22.75
N ASP A 206 4.05 19.39 22.76
CA ASP A 206 5.37 18.83 22.99
C ASP A 206 6.00 18.23 21.74
N ALA A 207 7.30 18.48 21.55
CA ALA A 207 8.08 18.04 20.40
C ALA A 207 8.79 16.68 20.59
N PHE A 208 8.40 15.88 21.60
CA PHE A 208 9.05 14.58 21.83
C PHE A 208 8.84 13.61 20.66
N SER A 209 9.84 12.79 20.35
CA SER A 209 9.75 11.79 19.30
C SER A 209 9.05 10.52 19.78
N LEU A 210 8.41 9.81 18.85
CA LEU A 210 7.79 8.52 19.12
C LEU A 210 8.73 7.36 18.76
N PRO A 211 8.55 6.18 19.39
CA PRO A 211 9.35 4.99 19.14
C PRO A 211 8.99 4.32 17.80
N LEU A 212 8.88 5.10 16.71
CA LEU A 212 8.51 4.63 15.38
C LEU A 212 9.54 3.62 14.86
N HIS A 213 9.05 2.49 14.38
CA HIS A 213 9.87 1.42 13.80
C HIS A 213 9.05 0.73 12.72
N LEU A 214 9.25 1.15 11.46
CA LEU A 214 8.51 0.60 10.33
C LEU A 214 8.78 -0.89 10.20
N SER A 215 7.71 -1.65 9.96
CA SER A 215 7.81 -3.09 9.74
C SER A 215 8.20 -3.37 8.28
N THR A 216 9.39 -2.95 7.87
CA THR A 216 9.91 -3.06 6.48
C THR A 216 10.68 -4.35 6.20
N ASP A 217 10.79 -5.27 7.15
CA ASP A 217 11.86 -6.26 7.17
C ASP A 217 11.62 -7.56 6.39
N LEU A 218 10.65 -7.59 5.47
CA LEU A 218 10.46 -8.73 4.60
C LEU A 218 10.56 -8.28 3.14
N LEU A 219 11.78 -8.33 2.59
CA LEU A 219 11.94 -8.42 1.15
C LEU A 219 11.32 -9.74 0.72
N PRO A 220 10.37 -9.75 -0.23
CA PRO A 220 9.79 -11.00 -0.70
C PRO A 220 10.90 -11.90 -1.26
N ALA A 221 10.83 -13.20 -0.97
CA ALA A 221 11.75 -14.20 -1.53
C ALA A 221 11.56 -14.37 -3.07
N SER A 222 10.58 -13.68 -3.64
CA SER A 222 10.13 -13.77 -5.02
C SER A 222 10.36 -12.45 -5.76
N ASN A 223 10.52 -12.53 -7.08
CA ASN A 223 10.59 -11.36 -7.97
C ASN A 223 9.24 -10.63 -8.10
N LEU A 224 8.16 -11.20 -7.57
CA LEU A 224 6.84 -10.57 -7.46
C LEU A 224 6.65 -10.01 -6.05
N ARG A 225 5.82 -8.97 -5.92
CA ARG A 225 5.43 -8.41 -4.64
C ARG A 225 3.94 -8.11 -4.65
N PHE A 226 3.17 -8.86 -3.87
CA PHE A 226 1.71 -8.74 -3.81
C PHE A 226 1.07 -8.77 -5.21
N PRO A 227 1.29 -9.84 -6.01
CA PRO A 227 0.64 -9.96 -7.31
C PRO A 227 -0.88 -9.97 -7.13
N ALA A 228 -1.57 -9.13 -7.89
CA ALA A 228 -2.99 -8.83 -7.69
C ALA A 228 -3.90 -9.63 -8.63
N LYS A 229 -3.66 -9.52 -9.94
CA LYS A 229 -4.52 -10.12 -10.97
C LYS A 229 -3.67 -10.72 -12.07
N ILE A 230 -4.27 -11.69 -12.77
CA ILE A 230 -3.68 -12.37 -13.90
C ILE A 230 -4.76 -12.54 -14.98
N ALA A 231 -4.39 -12.32 -16.23
CA ALA A 231 -5.22 -12.58 -17.39
C ALA A 231 -4.41 -13.28 -18.47
N MET A 232 -5.10 -13.91 -19.41
CA MET A 232 -4.47 -14.69 -20.48
C MET A 232 -5.08 -14.31 -21.83
N PHE A 233 -4.24 -14.36 -22.86
CA PHE A 233 -4.66 -14.36 -24.25
C PHE A 233 -3.73 -15.27 -25.06
N ASN A 234 -4.28 -16.32 -25.66
CA ASN A 234 -3.52 -17.38 -26.33
C ASN A 234 -2.39 -17.91 -25.43
N ASP A 235 -1.12 -17.77 -25.85
CA ASP A 235 0.07 -18.28 -25.16
C ASP A 235 0.74 -17.26 -24.23
N TYR A 236 0.05 -16.16 -23.90
CA TYR A 236 0.58 -15.10 -23.05
C TYR A 236 -0.28 -14.87 -21.80
N TYR A 237 0.39 -14.63 -20.69
CA TYR A 237 -0.19 -14.15 -19.45
C TYR A 237 0.22 -12.69 -19.20
N ALA A 238 -0.73 -11.88 -18.75
CA ALA A 238 -0.47 -10.57 -18.18
C ALA A 238 -0.66 -10.65 -16.66
N ILE A 239 0.31 -10.16 -15.90
CA ILE A 239 0.33 -10.18 -14.44
C ILE A 239 0.42 -8.75 -13.93
N ALA A 240 -0.50 -8.36 -13.06
CA ALA A 240 -0.39 -7.12 -12.29
C ALA A 240 0.43 -7.37 -11.02
N ASP A 241 1.67 -6.91 -11.02
CA ASP A 241 2.60 -7.00 -9.90
C ASP A 241 2.45 -5.74 -9.04
N ALA A 242 1.33 -5.68 -8.31
CA ALA A 242 0.79 -4.45 -7.72
C ALA A 242 1.74 -3.80 -6.72
N GLY A 243 2.37 -4.59 -5.84
CA GLY A 243 3.32 -4.09 -4.85
C GLY A 243 4.65 -3.59 -5.45
N ASN A 244 4.89 -3.84 -6.73
CA ASN A 244 6.00 -3.28 -7.50
C ASN A 244 5.55 -2.23 -8.53
N ASN A 245 4.28 -1.80 -8.50
CA ASN A 245 3.70 -0.78 -9.38
C ASN A 245 3.96 -1.03 -10.89
N ARG A 246 3.89 -2.30 -11.31
CA ARG A 246 4.21 -2.69 -12.70
C ARG A 246 3.29 -3.79 -13.23
N VAL A 247 3.29 -3.92 -14.55
CA VAL A 247 2.61 -5.00 -15.29
C VAL A 247 3.66 -5.82 -16.04
N LEU A 248 3.54 -7.14 -15.98
CA LEU A 248 4.42 -8.09 -16.66
C LEU A 248 3.63 -8.86 -17.72
N VAL A 249 4.20 -9.01 -18.91
CA VAL A 249 3.69 -9.92 -19.95
C VAL A 249 4.67 -11.07 -20.10
N VAL A 250 4.16 -12.29 -19.93
CA VAL A 250 4.97 -13.49 -19.82
C VAL A 250 4.41 -14.60 -20.69
N THR A 251 5.28 -15.44 -21.23
CA THR A 251 4.88 -16.65 -21.98
C THR A 251 4.33 -17.73 -21.03
N THR A 252 3.67 -18.75 -21.58
CA THR A 252 3.25 -19.94 -20.82
C THR A 252 4.39 -20.71 -20.13
N SER A 253 5.63 -20.51 -20.58
CA SER A 253 6.83 -21.09 -19.98
C SER A 253 7.40 -20.29 -18.80
N GLY A 254 6.89 -19.08 -18.55
CA GLY A 254 7.36 -18.18 -17.49
C GLY A 254 8.42 -17.16 -17.92
N VAL A 255 8.80 -17.14 -19.20
CA VAL A 255 9.72 -16.11 -19.73
C VAL A 255 9.00 -14.76 -19.77
N VAL A 256 9.60 -13.73 -19.16
CA VAL A 256 9.09 -12.36 -19.17
C VAL A 256 9.54 -11.65 -20.45
N GLU A 257 8.59 -11.25 -21.28
CA GLU A 257 8.87 -10.55 -22.54
C GLU A 257 8.78 -9.02 -22.38
N TYR A 258 7.78 -8.56 -21.63
CA TYR A 258 7.57 -7.14 -21.40
C TYR A 258 7.46 -6.85 -19.90
N LYS A 259 8.24 -5.87 -19.46
CA LYS A 259 8.11 -5.22 -18.15
C LYS A 259 7.66 -3.79 -18.38
N VAL A 260 6.51 -3.42 -17.84
CA VAL A 260 5.90 -2.10 -18.04
C VAL A 260 5.73 -1.42 -16.69
N GLY A 261 6.36 -0.25 -16.51
CA GLY A 261 6.44 0.43 -15.23
C GLY A 261 7.61 0.00 -14.34
N GLY A 262 7.51 0.26 -13.04
CA GLY A 262 8.57 -0.01 -12.07
C GLY A 262 8.19 0.39 -10.65
N LEU A 263 9.11 0.19 -9.70
CA LEU A 263 8.84 0.29 -8.25
C LEU A 263 8.22 1.61 -7.79
N GLU A 264 8.59 2.73 -8.43
CA GLU A 264 8.06 4.04 -8.08
C GLU A 264 6.60 4.18 -8.55
N ALA A 265 5.70 4.40 -7.61
CA ALA A 265 4.31 4.72 -7.93
C ALA A 265 4.19 6.07 -8.64
N GLY A 266 3.24 6.20 -9.56
CA GLY A 266 2.91 7.48 -10.19
C GLY A 266 1.88 7.36 -11.30
N PHE A 267 1.46 8.51 -11.84
CA PHE A 267 0.48 8.61 -12.92
C PHE A 267 1.11 9.27 -14.15
N VAL A 268 1.88 8.48 -14.90
CA VAL A 268 2.67 8.97 -16.05
C VAL A 268 2.45 8.05 -17.25
N ASP A 269 2.03 8.62 -18.38
CA ASP A 269 1.97 7.96 -19.69
C ASP A 269 3.34 7.98 -20.38
N GLY A 270 3.52 7.22 -21.46
CA GLY A 270 4.76 7.25 -22.24
C GLY A 270 5.17 5.88 -22.76
N ASN A 271 6.47 5.64 -22.92
CA ASN A 271 6.95 4.32 -23.31
C ASN A 271 6.88 3.32 -22.12
N LEU A 272 7.10 2.03 -22.40
CA LEU A 272 6.98 0.98 -21.38
C LEU A 272 7.87 1.19 -20.14
N ASN A 273 9.02 1.85 -20.27
CA ASN A 273 9.98 2.10 -19.19
C ASN A 273 9.70 3.39 -18.42
N THR A 274 9.13 4.40 -19.06
CA THR A 274 8.82 5.71 -18.44
C THR A 274 7.44 5.76 -17.83
N ALA A 275 6.51 4.94 -18.32
CA ALA A 275 5.19 4.84 -17.76
C ALA A 275 5.25 4.50 -16.26
N ARG A 276 4.30 5.02 -15.49
CA ARG A 276 4.15 4.75 -14.06
C ARG A 276 2.70 4.39 -13.78
N PHE A 277 2.55 3.40 -12.89
CA PHE A 277 1.29 2.94 -12.33
C PHE A 277 1.32 3.17 -10.82
N ASN A 278 0.19 3.01 -10.16
CA ASN A 278 0.07 3.06 -8.72
C ASN A 278 -0.88 1.94 -8.27
N ASN A 279 -0.31 0.88 -7.72
CA ASN A 279 -1.03 -0.31 -7.26
C ASN A 279 -2.01 -0.89 -8.32
N PRO A 280 -1.53 -1.24 -9.53
CA PRO A 280 -2.41 -1.76 -10.58
C PRO A 280 -3.03 -3.10 -10.17
N GLN A 281 -4.33 -3.27 -10.44
CA GLN A 281 -5.09 -4.49 -10.13
C GLN A 281 -5.49 -5.20 -11.44
N GLY A 282 -6.75 -5.06 -11.86
CA GLY A 282 -7.31 -5.69 -13.06
C GLY A 282 -6.45 -5.55 -14.31
N VAL A 283 -6.26 -6.64 -15.03
CA VAL A 283 -5.61 -6.67 -16.34
C VAL A 283 -6.44 -7.51 -17.29
N ALA A 284 -6.58 -7.08 -18.55
CA ALA A 284 -7.26 -7.84 -19.58
C ALA A 284 -6.67 -7.55 -20.96
N PHE A 285 -6.59 -8.55 -21.82
CA PHE A 285 -6.23 -8.36 -23.21
C PHE A 285 -7.44 -7.87 -24.00
N LEU A 286 -7.30 -6.71 -24.63
CA LEU A 286 -8.23 -6.28 -25.66
C LEU A 286 -8.02 -7.12 -26.92
N ASP A 287 -6.76 -7.31 -27.31
CA ASP A 287 -6.29 -8.17 -28.39
C ASP A 287 -4.84 -8.62 -28.10
N LYS A 288 -4.19 -9.28 -29.07
CA LYS A 288 -2.83 -9.82 -28.91
C LYS A 288 -1.75 -8.77 -28.61
N ASP A 289 -1.97 -7.52 -29.03
CA ASP A 289 -0.98 -6.44 -28.95
C ASP A 289 -1.42 -5.35 -27.94
N THR A 290 -2.63 -5.44 -27.39
CA THR A 290 -3.24 -4.39 -26.57
C THR A 290 -3.77 -4.94 -25.25
N LEU A 291 -3.25 -4.38 -24.16
CA LEU A 291 -3.64 -4.69 -22.78
C LEU A 291 -4.34 -3.50 -22.14
N ILE A 292 -5.36 -3.79 -21.34
CA ILE A 292 -6.08 -2.82 -20.52
C ILE A 292 -5.76 -3.10 -19.05
N VAL A 293 -5.50 -2.04 -18.30
CA VAL A 293 -5.10 -2.10 -16.89
C VAL A 293 -6.00 -1.19 -16.07
N ALA A 294 -6.53 -1.72 -14.99
CA ALA A 294 -7.14 -0.96 -13.90
C ALA A 294 -6.02 -0.47 -12.97
N ASP A 295 -5.68 0.80 -13.09
CA ASP A 295 -4.65 1.47 -12.30
C ASP A 295 -5.31 2.11 -11.07
N THR A 296 -5.53 1.26 -10.06
CA THR A 296 -6.54 1.45 -9.01
C THR A 296 -6.31 2.71 -8.18
N ASP A 297 -5.11 2.91 -7.65
CA ASP A 297 -4.82 4.06 -6.76
C ASP A 297 -4.57 5.36 -7.54
N ASN A 298 -4.38 5.28 -8.85
CA ASN A 298 -4.46 6.45 -9.74
C ASN A 298 -5.90 6.74 -10.18
N HIS A 299 -6.86 5.88 -9.83
CA HIS A 299 -8.24 5.92 -10.28
C HIS A 299 -8.33 6.09 -11.81
N ALA A 300 -7.61 5.25 -12.54
CA ALA A 300 -7.47 5.34 -13.99
C ALA A 300 -7.59 3.98 -14.70
N LEU A 301 -8.06 4.03 -15.95
CA LEU A 301 -7.99 2.92 -16.90
C LEU A 301 -6.86 3.21 -17.88
N ARG A 302 -5.87 2.33 -17.94
CA ARG A 302 -4.67 2.51 -18.79
C ARG A 302 -4.67 1.47 -19.91
N GLN A 303 -4.12 1.84 -21.05
CA GLN A 303 -3.87 0.95 -22.17
C GLN A 303 -2.37 0.79 -22.38
N ILE A 304 -1.92 -0.44 -22.57
CA ILE A 304 -0.55 -0.78 -22.95
C ILE A 304 -0.62 -1.37 -24.37
N SER A 305 0.03 -0.70 -25.32
CA SER A 305 0.25 -1.21 -26.68
C SER A 305 1.64 -1.84 -26.76
N LEU A 306 1.68 -3.16 -26.89
CA LEU A 306 2.91 -3.95 -27.00
C LEU A 306 3.62 -3.72 -28.34
N LYS A 307 2.84 -3.47 -29.40
CA LYS A 307 3.36 -3.19 -30.75
C LYS A 307 4.06 -1.84 -30.84
N SER A 308 3.47 -0.79 -30.27
CA SER A 308 4.09 0.55 -30.28
C SER A 308 4.99 0.80 -29.07
N GLY A 309 4.94 -0.06 -28.05
CA GLY A 309 5.67 0.12 -26.80
C GLY A 309 5.23 1.34 -26.00
N ALA A 310 3.93 1.68 -26.05
CA ALA A 310 3.38 2.89 -25.44
C ALA A 310 2.27 2.57 -24.43
N VAL A 311 2.18 3.40 -23.39
CA VAL A 311 1.13 3.41 -22.37
C VAL A 311 0.38 4.72 -22.44
N GLU A 312 -0.94 4.64 -22.46
CA GLU A 312 -1.82 5.81 -22.49
C GLU A 312 -3.00 5.67 -21.50
N THR A 313 -3.52 6.81 -21.05
CA THR A 313 -4.72 6.86 -20.22
C THR A 313 -5.98 6.82 -21.09
N LEU A 314 -6.85 5.85 -20.83
CA LEU A 314 -8.14 5.71 -21.50
C LEU A 314 -9.26 6.43 -20.77
N ALA A 315 -9.32 6.33 -19.45
CA ALA A 315 -10.31 6.98 -18.58
C ALA A 315 -9.71 7.25 -17.19
N GLY A 316 -10.30 8.19 -16.44
CA GLY A 316 -9.79 8.62 -15.14
C GLY A 316 -8.91 9.86 -15.23
N THR A 317 -8.98 10.68 -14.17
CA THR A 317 -8.32 11.98 -14.07
C THR A 317 -7.05 11.96 -13.23
N GLY A 318 -6.65 10.79 -12.69
CA GLY A 318 -5.55 10.68 -11.73
C GLY A 318 -5.95 10.93 -10.27
N CYS A 319 -7.23 11.21 -10.01
CA CYS A 319 -7.78 11.49 -8.69
C CYS A 319 -9.11 10.75 -8.51
N GLN A 320 -9.47 10.47 -7.25
CA GLN A 320 -10.71 9.79 -6.90
C GLN A 320 -11.94 10.54 -7.42
N GLY A 321 -12.75 9.85 -8.23
CA GLY A 321 -14.04 10.36 -8.71
C GLY A 321 -15.18 10.08 -7.73
N ASN A 322 -16.19 10.95 -7.73
CA ASN A 322 -17.46 10.75 -7.03
C ASN A 322 -18.67 10.65 -8.00
N ASP A 323 -18.40 10.65 -9.31
CA ASP A 323 -19.43 10.53 -10.34
C ASP A 323 -19.98 9.09 -10.35
N ARG A 324 -21.31 8.96 -10.29
CA ARG A 324 -22.03 7.67 -10.30
C ARG A 324 -22.76 7.41 -11.62
N THR A 325 -22.71 8.34 -12.56
CA THR A 325 -23.40 8.25 -13.85
C THR A 325 -22.39 8.10 -14.98
N GLY A 326 -21.42 8.99 -15.04
CA GLY A 326 -20.44 9.08 -16.12
C GLY A 326 -21.02 9.54 -17.47
N GLY A 327 -20.32 9.22 -18.55
CA GLY A 327 -20.65 9.58 -19.92
C GLY A 327 -19.70 10.58 -20.57
N LYS A 328 -18.69 11.07 -19.84
CA LYS A 328 -17.62 11.89 -20.43
C LYS A 328 -16.69 11.03 -21.27
N LEU A 329 -15.96 11.68 -22.16
CA LEU A 329 -15.05 11.04 -23.10
C LEU A 329 -13.65 10.93 -22.50
N GLY A 330 -13.10 9.72 -22.56
CA GLY A 330 -11.70 9.45 -22.32
C GLY A 330 -11.23 9.84 -20.91
N PRO A 331 -10.01 10.40 -20.78
CA PRO A 331 -9.42 10.87 -19.51
C PRO A 331 -10.21 11.97 -18.78
N LEU A 332 -11.22 12.56 -19.40
CA LEU A 332 -12.06 13.58 -18.75
C LEU A 332 -13.11 12.97 -17.82
N GLN A 333 -13.35 11.65 -17.91
CA GLN A 333 -14.26 10.96 -17.00
C GLN A 333 -13.53 10.62 -15.69
N PRO A 334 -13.89 11.25 -14.55
CA PRO A 334 -13.44 10.78 -13.26
C PRO A 334 -14.05 9.40 -12.96
N ILE A 335 -13.24 8.50 -12.43
CA ILE A 335 -13.65 7.16 -11.99
C ILE A 335 -13.09 6.92 -10.58
N SER A 336 -13.51 5.85 -9.91
CA SER A 336 -13.18 5.64 -8.50
C SER A 336 -12.74 4.20 -8.24
N SER A 337 -11.42 4.01 -8.20
CA SER A 337 -10.79 2.74 -7.82
C SER A 337 -11.27 1.58 -8.69
N PRO A 338 -10.99 1.61 -10.01
CA PRO A 338 -11.26 0.45 -10.86
C PRO A 338 -10.43 -0.73 -10.35
N TRP A 339 -11.05 -1.88 -10.15
CA TRP A 339 -10.40 -3.01 -9.47
C TRP A 339 -10.19 -4.21 -10.39
N ASP A 340 -11.14 -4.48 -11.28
CA ASP A 340 -11.00 -5.51 -12.30
C ASP A 340 -11.53 -5.03 -13.65
N VAL A 341 -11.04 -5.65 -14.72
CA VAL A 341 -11.45 -5.36 -16.09
C VAL A 341 -11.73 -6.65 -16.84
N SER A 342 -12.76 -6.64 -17.67
CA SER A 342 -13.05 -7.76 -18.58
C SER A 342 -13.51 -7.21 -19.93
N VAL A 343 -13.16 -7.91 -21.00
CA VAL A 343 -13.57 -7.51 -22.35
C VAL A 343 -14.79 -8.31 -22.77
N PHE A 344 -15.81 -7.61 -23.25
CA PHE A 344 -17.00 -8.19 -23.86
C PHE A 344 -17.08 -7.75 -25.32
N ARG A 345 -17.41 -8.66 -26.23
CA ARG A 345 -17.62 -8.35 -27.64
C ARG A 345 -19.05 -8.62 -28.00
N THR A 346 -19.69 -7.66 -28.64
CA THR A 346 -21.08 -7.78 -29.09
C THR A 346 -21.27 -7.09 -30.42
N ARG A 347 -22.27 -7.54 -31.16
CA ARG A 347 -22.70 -6.92 -32.42
C ARG A 347 -23.25 -5.52 -32.17
N ASP A 348 -22.95 -4.60 -33.07
CA ASP A 348 -23.53 -3.27 -33.10
C ASP A 348 -25.02 -3.35 -33.50
N MET A 349 -25.93 -2.82 -32.67
CA MET A 349 -27.38 -2.83 -32.93
C MET A 349 -27.82 -1.66 -33.83
N ASP A 350 -26.90 -1.05 -34.56
CA ASP A 350 -27.24 -0.04 -35.55
C ASP A 350 -28.07 -0.65 -36.69
N MET A 351 -29.35 -0.26 -36.75
CA MET A 351 -30.28 -0.74 -37.77
C MET A 351 -30.00 -0.13 -39.15
N SER A 352 -29.03 0.79 -39.30
CA SER A 352 -28.61 1.30 -40.60
C SER A 352 -27.99 0.21 -41.51
N PHE A 353 -27.53 -0.91 -40.93
CA PHE A 353 -27.05 -2.11 -41.63
C PHE A 353 -28.22 -2.99 -42.16
N HIS A 354 -29.22 -2.42 -42.83
CA HIS A 354 -30.35 -3.15 -43.40
C HIS A 354 -30.01 -4.03 -44.63
N VAL A 355 -28.73 -4.20 -44.98
CA VAL A 355 -28.34 -4.89 -46.21
C VAL A 355 -27.74 -6.28 -45.94
N ASP A 356 -27.26 -6.57 -44.73
CA ASP A 356 -26.73 -7.90 -44.39
C ASP A 356 -26.61 -8.14 -42.86
N GLU A 357 -27.64 -8.75 -42.25
CA GLU A 357 -27.64 -9.12 -40.82
C GLU A 357 -26.52 -10.10 -40.44
N LEU A 358 -25.92 -10.81 -41.41
CA LEU A 358 -24.84 -11.77 -41.18
C LEU A 358 -23.46 -11.08 -41.02
N ASN A 359 -23.33 -9.82 -41.45
CA ASN A 359 -22.05 -9.10 -41.51
C ASN A 359 -21.97 -7.89 -40.55
N VAL A 360 -22.81 -7.85 -39.52
CA VAL A 360 -22.74 -6.81 -38.48
C VAL A 360 -21.42 -6.92 -37.71
N PRO A 361 -20.61 -5.85 -37.65
CA PRO A 361 -19.33 -5.89 -36.95
C PRO A 361 -19.52 -6.09 -35.44
N GLU A 362 -18.71 -6.96 -34.86
CA GLU A 362 -18.58 -7.07 -33.41
C GLU A 362 -17.60 -6.03 -32.91
N LYS A 363 -18.01 -5.30 -31.86
CA LYS A 363 -17.20 -4.25 -31.24
C LYS A 363 -16.88 -4.62 -29.80
N PRO A 364 -15.67 -4.31 -29.32
CA PRO A 364 -15.30 -4.55 -27.93
C PRO A 364 -15.89 -3.49 -27.00
N ILE A 365 -16.25 -3.92 -25.81
CA ILE A 365 -16.65 -3.12 -24.65
C ILE A 365 -15.74 -3.57 -23.50
N VAL A 366 -15.07 -2.63 -22.86
CA VAL A 366 -14.29 -2.91 -21.65
C VAL A 366 -15.20 -2.70 -20.45
N LEU A 367 -15.54 -3.78 -19.77
CA LEU A 367 -16.30 -3.79 -18.53
C LEU A 367 -15.33 -3.59 -17.36
N ILE A 368 -15.73 -2.77 -16.40
CA ILE A 368 -14.89 -2.34 -15.29
C ILE A 368 -15.65 -2.57 -13.98
N ALA A 369 -15.05 -3.31 -13.06
CA ALA A 369 -15.52 -3.40 -11.68
C ALA A 369 -15.05 -2.15 -10.94
N MET A 370 -15.98 -1.22 -10.73
CA MET A 370 -15.71 0.06 -10.06
C MET A 370 -15.96 -0.11 -8.56
N ALA A 371 -14.92 -0.49 -7.83
CA ALA A 371 -15.01 -0.79 -6.41
C ALA A 371 -15.41 0.45 -5.60
N GLY A 372 -14.82 1.61 -5.88
CA GLY A 372 -14.99 2.84 -5.11
C GLY A 372 -16.37 3.49 -5.21
N THR A 373 -17.12 3.23 -6.28
CA THR A 373 -18.54 3.66 -6.40
C THR A 373 -19.51 2.49 -6.39
N HIS A 374 -19.05 1.27 -6.12
CA HIS A 374 -19.88 0.06 -6.05
C HIS A 374 -20.74 -0.18 -7.31
N GLN A 375 -20.11 -0.13 -8.47
CA GLN A 375 -20.79 -0.20 -9.78
C GLN A 375 -20.01 -1.03 -10.80
N ILE A 376 -20.70 -1.47 -11.85
CA ILE A 376 -20.07 -1.97 -13.06
C ILE A 376 -20.16 -0.89 -14.14
N TRP A 377 -19.00 -0.48 -14.64
CA TRP A 377 -18.84 0.56 -15.65
C TRP A 377 -18.47 -0.05 -17.00
N GLY A 378 -18.69 0.71 -18.06
CA GLY A 378 -18.29 0.37 -19.43
C GLY A 378 -17.46 1.47 -20.04
N TYR A 379 -16.34 1.10 -20.66
CA TYR A 379 -15.58 1.93 -21.59
C TYR A 379 -15.76 1.40 -23.02
N PHE A 380 -15.98 2.31 -23.96
CA PHE A 380 -16.36 1.98 -25.34
C PHE A 380 -15.30 2.48 -26.33
N PRO A 381 -14.26 1.69 -26.66
CA PRO A 381 -13.17 2.15 -27.53
C PRO A 381 -13.65 2.71 -28.88
N GLU A 382 -14.57 2.01 -29.55
CA GLU A 382 -15.03 2.32 -30.91
C GLU A 382 -16.41 2.98 -30.98
N GLY A 383 -17.14 3.05 -29.87
CA GLY A 383 -18.54 3.46 -29.82
C GLY A 383 -19.48 2.42 -30.44
N ILE A 384 -20.67 2.27 -29.86
CA ILE A 384 -21.61 1.20 -30.23
C ILE A 384 -23.05 1.62 -29.97
N ILE A 385 -24.00 1.14 -30.77
CA ILE A 385 -25.41 1.11 -30.38
C ILE A 385 -25.66 -0.22 -29.71
N TRP A 386 -25.89 -0.19 -28.39
CA TRP A 386 -26.05 -1.40 -27.59
C TRP A 386 -27.13 -1.19 -26.54
N TRP A 387 -27.75 -2.31 -26.14
CA TRP A 387 -28.62 -2.41 -24.98
C TRP A 387 -29.79 -1.41 -24.98
N LYS A 388 -30.94 -1.88 -25.48
CA LYS A 388 -32.15 -1.06 -25.73
C LYS A 388 -31.89 0.08 -26.73
N PHE A 389 -31.05 -0.19 -27.74
CA PHE A 389 -30.71 0.76 -28.82
C PHE A 389 -30.10 2.09 -28.33
N ARG A 390 -29.43 2.07 -27.17
CA ARG A 390 -28.75 3.26 -26.66
C ARG A 390 -27.44 3.44 -27.42
N LYS A 391 -27.19 4.65 -27.91
CA LYS A 391 -25.93 5.03 -28.53
C LYS A 391 -24.89 5.38 -27.46
N PHE A 392 -23.73 4.74 -27.54
CA PHE A 392 -22.54 5.05 -26.76
C PHE A 392 -21.47 5.61 -27.70
N GLU A 393 -21.01 6.83 -27.42
CA GLU A 393 -20.02 7.49 -28.25
C GLU A 393 -18.63 6.83 -28.08
N PRO A 394 -17.76 6.88 -29.11
CA PRO A 394 -16.39 6.38 -29.01
C PRO A 394 -15.64 7.02 -27.84
N ARG A 395 -14.89 6.20 -27.12
CA ARG A 395 -14.12 6.53 -25.91
C ARG A 395 -14.97 7.03 -24.74
N CYS A 396 -16.29 6.89 -24.75
CA CYS A 396 -17.09 7.23 -23.58
C CYS A 396 -16.88 6.19 -22.46
N CYS A 397 -16.92 6.66 -21.20
CA CYS A 397 -16.87 5.83 -20.02
C CYS A 397 -18.08 6.14 -19.12
N VAL A 398 -18.89 5.15 -18.79
CA VAL A 398 -20.22 5.36 -18.18
C VAL A 398 -20.61 4.20 -17.26
N SER A 399 -21.37 4.50 -16.21
CA SER A 399 -21.98 3.47 -15.37
C SER A 399 -23.04 2.68 -16.13
N LEU A 400 -22.94 1.35 -16.06
CA LEU A 400 -23.83 0.43 -16.75
C LEU A 400 -24.82 -0.23 -15.79
N ILE A 401 -24.32 -0.69 -14.64
CA ILE A 401 -25.09 -1.47 -13.65
C ILE A 401 -24.69 -1.02 -12.25
N GLY A 402 -25.68 -0.83 -11.37
CA GLY A 402 -25.48 -0.40 -9.99
C GLY A 402 -25.91 1.05 -9.77
N ASN A 403 -26.67 1.32 -8.71
CA ASN A 403 -27.07 2.67 -8.28
C ASN A 403 -25.96 3.42 -7.51
N GLY A 404 -24.87 2.73 -7.18
CA GLY A 404 -23.74 3.24 -6.41
C GLY A 404 -23.95 3.35 -4.90
N LEU A 405 -25.00 2.72 -4.36
CA LEU A 405 -25.07 2.41 -2.93
C LEU A 405 -24.32 1.11 -2.65
N GLU A 406 -23.77 1.01 -1.45
CA GLU A 406 -23.10 -0.20 -0.96
C GLU A 406 -24.13 -1.19 -0.41
N GLU A 407 -24.62 -2.12 -1.23
CA GLU A 407 -25.63 -3.11 -0.84
C GLU A 407 -25.49 -4.41 -1.64
N ASN A 408 -26.01 -5.51 -1.11
CA ASN A 408 -26.15 -6.79 -1.82
C ASN A 408 -27.51 -6.88 -2.55
N ARG A 409 -27.87 -5.88 -3.35
CA ARG A 409 -29.22 -5.79 -3.97
C ARG A 409 -29.26 -6.32 -5.39
N ASN A 410 -29.93 -7.45 -5.57
CA ASN A 410 -30.27 -7.99 -6.89
C ASN A 410 -31.51 -7.31 -7.46
N ASN A 411 -31.55 -7.10 -8.79
CA ASN A 411 -32.69 -6.45 -9.43
C ASN A 411 -32.78 -6.80 -10.92
N SER A 412 -34.01 -6.83 -11.45
CA SER A 412 -34.25 -6.96 -12.90
C SER A 412 -33.82 -5.73 -13.68
N TYR A 413 -33.82 -4.56 -13.05
CA TYR A 413 -33.34 -3.32 -13.64
C TYR A 413 -31.90 -3.03 -13.20
N PRO A 414 -30.95 -2.86 -14.13
CA PRO A 414 -29.53 -2.70 -13.81
C PRO A 414 -29.25 -1.51 -12.88
N GLN A 415 -29.98 -0.42 -13.05
CA GLN A 415 -29.81 0.82 -12.29
C GLN A 415 -30.42 0.76 -10.88
N ASN A 416 -31.23 -0.26 -10.58
CA ASN A 416 -31.78 -0.50 -9.24
C ASN A 416 -31.06 -1.64 -8.51
N ALA A 417 -30.16 -2.35 -9.20
CA ALA A 417 -29.21 -3.19 -8.51
C ALA A 417 -28.20 -2.30 -7.77
N ALA A 418 -27.59 -2.86 -6.74
CA ALA A 418 -26.52 -2.23 -5.99
C ALA A 418 -25.48 -3.33 -5.72
N PHE A 419 -24.22 -2.94 -5.64
CA PHE A 419 -23.10 -3.83 -5.33
C PHE A 419 -22.43 -3.36 -4.05
N ALA A 420 -21.48 -4.15 -3.54
CA ALA A 420 -20.67 -3.79 -2.41
C ALA A 420 -19.22 -4.16 -2.74
N GLN A 421 -18.49 -3.16 -3.26
CA GLN A 421 -17.09 -3.28 -3.67
C GLN A 421 -16.85 -4.45 -4.65
N PRO A 422 -17.37 -4.37 -5.89
CA PRO A 422 -17.09 -5.39 -6.90
C PRO A 422 -15.59 -5.38 -7.23
N SER A 423 -14.94 -6.53 -7.16
CA SER A 423 -13.47 -6.64 -7.30
C SER A 423 -12.99 -7.72 -8.28
N GLY A 424 -13.90 -8.55 -8.80
CA GLY A 424 -13.58 -9.62 -9.74
C GLY A 424 -14.59 -9.73 -10.86
N LEU A 425 -14.13 -9.83 -12.11
CA LEU A 425 -15.00 -10.01 -13.28
C LEU A 425 -14.59 -11.23 -14.10
N ALA A 426 -15.59 -12.02 -14.53
CA ALA A 426 -15.39 -13.09 -15.49
C ALA A 426 -16.52 -13.13 -16.50
N MET A 427 -16.19 -13.02 -17.78
CA MET A 427 -17.17 -13.14 -18.86
C MET A 427 -17.38 -14.60 -19.26
N SER A 428 -18.63 -15.03 -19.18
CA SER A 428 -19.19 -16.10 -20.03
C SER A 428 -19.86 -15.45 -21.26
N ASN A 429 -20.39 -16.23 -22.20
CA ASN A 429 -21.01 -15.74 -23.44
C ASN A 429 -22.00 -14.59 -23.19
N ASP A 430 -23.09 -14.86 -22.44
CA ASP A 430 -24.16 -13.87 -22.20
C ASP A 430 -24.20 -13.33 -20.76
N TYR A 431 -23.29 -13.80 -19.89
CA TYR A 431 -23.30 -13.46 -18.46
C TYR A 431 -21.93 -12.96 -18.00
N LEU A 432 -21.95 -11.84 -17.29
CA LEU A 432 -20.83 -11.35 -16.50
C LEU A 432 -20.96 -11.87 -15.08
N PHE A 433 -20.01 -12.69 -14.63
CA PHE A 433 -19.88 -13.06 -13.23
C PHE A 433 -19.07 -12.01 -12.47
N ILE A 434 -19.50 -11.70 -11.26
CA ILE A 434 -19.01 -10.60 -10.44
C ILE A 434 -18.70 -11.15 -9.05
N ALA A 435 -17.45 -10.98 -8.61
CA ALA A 435 -17.05 -11.13 -7.22
C ALA A 435 -17.38 -9.83 -6.48
N ASP A 436 -18.39 -9.87 -5.62
CA ASP A 436 -18.90 -8.73 -4.86
C ASP A 436 -18.38 -8.85 -3.42
N SER A 437 -17.24 -8.20 -3.16
CA SER A 437 -16.32 -8.54 -2.07
C SER A 437 -16.91 -8.23 -0.70
N GLU A 438 -17.42 -7.02 -0.50
CA GLU A 438 -17.92 -6.56 0.80
C GLU A 438 -19.26 -7.21 1.18
N SER A 439 -20.03 -7.70 0.20
CA SER A 439 -21.21 -8.53 0.43
C SER A 439 -20.88 -10.01 0.59
N SER A 440 -19.63 -10.41 0.34
CA SER A 440 -19.16 -11.80 0.34
C SER A 440 -20.04 -12.71 -0.51
N SER A 441 -20.32 -12.27 -1.74
CA SER A 441 -21.18 -12.98 -2.67
C SER A 441 -20.63 -13.01 -4.10
N ILE A 442 -21.02 -14.03 -4.85
CA ILE A 442 -20.84 -14.08 -6.30
C ILE A 442 -22.19 -13.83 -6.96
N ARG A 443 -22.18 -12.96 -7.97
CA ARG A 443 -23.37 -12.48 -8.64
C ARG A 443 -23.17 -12.59 -10.14
N LYS A 444 -24.27 -12.59 -10.90
CA LYS A 444 -24.20 -12.56 -12.36
C LYS A 444 -25.11 -11.50 -12.94
N ALA A 445 -24.62 -10.78 -13.94
CA ALA A 445 -25.37 -9.84 -14.74
C ALA A 445 -25.56 -10.38 -16.15
N SER A 446 -26.78 -10.33 -16.67
CA SER A 446 -27.09 -10.66 -18.06
C SER A 446 -26.62 -9.52 -18.99
N MET A 447 -25.84 -9.80 -20.02
CA MET A 447 -25.40 -8.78 -20.99
C MET A 447 -26.49 -8.41 -22.02
N VAL A 448 -27.64 -9.10 -21.98
CA VAL A 448 -28.79 -8.83 -22.85
C VAL A 448 -29.68 -7.72 -22.28
N ASP A 449 -29.99 -7.79 -20.99
CA ASP A 449 -30.95 -6.91 -20.31
C ASP A 449 -30.40 -6.23 -19.05
N GLY A 450 -29.21 -6.63 -18.57
CA GLY A 450 -28.54 -6.22 -17.33
C GLY A 450 -29.25 -6.58 -16.05
N LYS A 451 -30.13 -7.58 -16.10
CA LYS A 451 -30.67 -8.18 -14.89
C LYS A 451 -29.54 -8.76 -14.05
N VAL A 452 -29.48 -8.36 -12.77
CA VAL A 452 -28.52 -8.86 -11.79
C VAL A 452 -29.17 -9.93 -10.92
N MET A 453 -28.51 -11.08 -10.83
CA MET A 453 -28.99 -12.27 -10.14
C MET A 453 -27.96 -12.79 -9.13
N PRO A 454 -28.42 -13.37 -8.01
CA PRO A 454 -27.53 -14.06 -7.09
C PRO A 454 -26.99 -15.35 -7.71
N VAL A 455 -25.74 -15.69 -7.39
CA VAL A 455 -25.16 -17.01 -7.71
C VAL A 455 -24.93 -17.79 -6.41
N VAL A 456 -24.08 -17.30 -5.51
CA VAL A 456 -23.83 -17.91 -4.19
C VAL A 456 -23.36 -16.85 -3.18
N GLY A 457 -23.45 -17.15 -1.88
CA GLY A 457 -22.97 -16.28 -0.81
C GLY A 457 -23.91 -15.12 -0.48
N GLY A 458 -23.51 -14.31 0.50
CA GLY A 458 -24.29 -13.21 1.04
C GLY A 458 -25.62 -13.62 1.71
N ASP A 459 -26.48 -12.62 1.93
CA ASP A 459 -27.80 -12.77 2.55
C ASP A 459 -28.93 -12.46 1.53
N ARG A 460 -30.16 -12.84 1.89
CA ARG A 460 -31.37 -12.38 1.19
C ARG A 460 -31.68 -10.93 1.51
N ASN A 461 -31.34 -10.46 2.72
CA ASN A 461 -31.44 -9.07 3.09
C ASN A 461 -30.34 -8.27 2.35
N PRO A 462 -30.69 -7.38 1.42
CA PRO A 462 -29.70 -6.64 0.63
C PRO A 462 -28.84 -5.70 1.49
N LEU A 463 -29.29 -5.32 2.69
CA LEU A 463 -28.55 -4.43 3.59
C LEU A 463 -27.57 -5.21 4.50
N ASN A 464 -27.65 -6.54 4.54
CA ASN A 464 -26.75 -7.33 5.38
C ASN A 464 -25.42 -7.61 4.65
N LEU A 465 -24.41 -6.79 4.94
CA LEU A 465 -23.04 -6.96 4.45
C LEU A 465 -22.13 -7.76 5.40
N PHE A 466 -22.71 -8.40 6.43
CA PHE A 466 -22.00 -9.21 7.42
C PHE A 466 -22.30 -10.71 7.29
N ALA A 467 -22.89 -11.14 6.16
CA ALA A 467 -23.22 -12.53 5.87
C ALA A 467 -22.06 -13.30 5.22
N PHE A 468 -20.91 -13.25 5.88
CA PHE A 468 -19.68 -13.94 5.47
C PHE A 468 -19.44 -15.23 6.28
N GLY A 469 -18.45 -16.01 5.87
CA GLY A 469 -18.04 -17.25 6.52
C GLY A 469 -17.38 -18.21 5.53
N ASP A 470 -17.25 -19.48 5.88
CA ASP A 470 -16.64 -20.51 5.04
C ASP A 470 -17.49 -21.78 5.02
N GLU A 471 -18.53 -21.75 4.19
CA GLU A 471 -19.48 -22.87 4.07
C GLU A 471 -19.73 -23.17 2.61
N ASP A 472 -19.52 -24.43 2.23
CA ASP A 472 -19.92 -24.94 0.92
C ASP A 472 -21.44 -25.18 0.91
N GLY A 473 -22.07 -25.03 -0.26
CA GLY A 473 -23.52 -25.17 -0.33
C GLY A 473 -24.13 -24.57 -1.59
N LYS A 474 -25.41 -24.22 -1.50
CA LYS A 474 -26.20 -23.72 -2.63
C LYS A 474 -26.72 -22.32 -2.35
N LEU A 475 -26.60 -21.42 -3.34
CA LEU A 475 -27.09 -20.04 -3.25
C LEU A 475 -26.63 -19.38 -1.93
N TYR A 476 -27.57 -18.81 -1.16
CA TYR A 476 -27.34 -18.13 0.11
C TYR A 476 -26.93 -19.03 1.27
N ASN A 477 -27.04 -20.37 1.14
CA ASN A 477 -26.57 -21.27 2.20
C ASN A 477 -25.05 -21.36 2.19
N ALA A 478 -24.41 -21.13 1.05
CA ALA A 478 -22.96 -21.01 1.01
C ALA A 478 -22.50 -19.72 1.69
N LYS A 479 -21.27 -19.74 2.19
CA LYS A 479 -20.57 -18.58 2.75
C LYS A 479 -19.17 -18.46 2.17
N LEU A 480 -18.83 -17.22 1.85
CA LEU A 480 -17.54 -16.76 1.35
C LEU A 480 -17.03 -15.67 2.29
N GLN A 481 -15.76 -15.30 2.16
CA GLN A 481 -15.19 -14.18 2.89
C GLN A 481 -14.35 -13.32 1.94
N HIS A 482 -14.91 -12.16 1.59
CA HIS A 482 -14.26 -11.13 0.76
C HIS A 482 -13.61 -11.66 -0.53
N PRO A 483 -14.37 -12.34 -1.42
CA PRO A 483 -13.82 -12.95 -2.64
C PRO A 483 -13.42 -11.88 -3.67
N LEU A 484 -12.14 -11.88 -4.09
CA LEU A 484 -11.63 -10.87 -5.02
C LEU A 484 -11.53 -11.35 -6.48
N GLY A 485 -11.45 -12.66 -6.72
CA GLY A 485 -11.15 -13.21 -8.04
C GLY A 485 -12.20 -14.20 -8.53
N VAL A 486 -12.57 -14.11 -9.80
CA VAL A 486 -13.41 -15.11 -10.49
C VAL A 486 -12.84 -15.41 -11.87
N ALA A 487 -12.91 -16.66 -12.32
CA ALA A 487 -12.55 -17.06 -13.67
C ALA A 487 -13.51 -18.14 -14.18
N PHE A 488 -14.10 -17.92 -15.36
CA PHE A 488 -15.03 -18.86 -15.96
C PHE A 488 -14.30 -19.77 -16.95
N ASN A 489 -14.43 -21.09 -16.78
CA ASN A 489 -13.88 -22.06 -17.72
C ASN A 489 -14.97 -22.47 -18.73
N GLN A 490 -14.73 -22.14 -20.00
CA GLN A 490 -15.67 -22.42 -21.09
C GLN A 490 -15.81 -23.93 -21.38
N ILE A 491 -14.79 -24.73 -21.04
CA ILE A 491 -14.73 -26.15 -21.37
C ILE A 491 -15.60 -26.97 -20.41
N ASP A 492 -15.41 -26.80 -19.10
CA ASP A 492 -16.17 -27.51 -18.08
C ASP A 492 -17.44 -26.76 -17.60
N ARG A 493 -17.64 -25.51 -18.07
CA ARG A 493 -18.74 -24.59 -17.72
C ARG A 493 -18.83 -24.26 -16.23
N LYS A 494 -17.70 -24.33 -15.51
CA LYS A 494 -17.60 -23.98 -14.10
C LYS A 494 -16.97 -22.61 -13.91
N LEU A 495 -17.29 -22.01 -12.77
CA LEU A 495 -16.71 -20.75 -12.33
C LEU A 495 -15.80 -21.02 -11.13
N TYR A 496 -14.53 -20.67 -11.26
CA TYR A 496 -13.54 -20.74 -10.18
C TYR A 496 -13.49 -19.41 -9.44
N VAL A 497 -13.40 -19.46 -8.12
CA VAL A 497 -13.46 -18.30 -7.23
C VAL A 497 -12.25 -18.32 -6.31
N ALA A 498 -11.55 -17.20 -6.22
CA ALA A 498 -10.59 -16.95 -5.17
C ALA A 498 -11.34 -16.39 -3.94
N ASP A 499 -11.62 -17.27 -2.98
CA ASP A 499 -12.26 -16.94 -1.71
C ASP A 499 -11.18 -16.42 -0.74
N THR A 500 -10.79 -15.17 -0.98
CA THR A 500 -9.52 -14.56 -0.56
C THR A 500 -9.28 -14.67 0.94
N TYR A 501 -10.23 -14.25 1.78
CA TYR A 501 -10.02 -14.22 3.23
C TYR A 501 -10.22 -15.58 3.90
N ASN A 502 -10.87 -16.53 3.23
CA ASN A 502 -10.85 -17.93 3.64
C ASN A 502 -9.61 -18.69 3.15
N HIS A 503 -8.73 -18.03 2.39
CA HIS A 503 -7.49 -18.58 1.85
C HIS A 503 -7.70 -19.84 0.99
N LYS A 504 -8.78 -19.85 0.20
CA LYS A 504 -9.22 -21.02 -0.56
C LYS A 504 -9.56 -20.67 -2.00
N ILE A 505 -9.46 -21.69 -2.85
CA ILE A 505 -10.08 -21.68 -4.17
C ILE A 505 -11.36 -22.51 -4.08
N LYS A 506 -12.46 -21.95 -4.58
CA LYS A 506 -13.74 -22.63 -4.66
C LYS A 506 -14.19 -22.74 -6.10
N VAL A 507 -15.05 -23.70 -6.38
CA VAL A 507 -15.62 -23.94 -7.70
C VAL A 507 -17.13 -23.93 -7.62
N ILE A 508 -17.75 -23.22 -8.56
CA ILE A 508 -19.21 -23.08 -8.70
C ILE A 508 -19.66 -23.80 -9.96
N ASP A 509 -20.62 -24.70 -9.79
CA ASP A 509 -21.45 -25.19 -10.88
C ASP A 509 -22.54 -24.15 -11.17
N THR A 510 -22.46 -23.52 -12.34
CA THR A 510 -23.28 -22.35 -12.70
C THR A 510 -24.72 -22.70 -13.08
N ASP A 511 -25.00 -23.96 -13.40
CA ASP A 511 -26.33 -24.46 -13.73
C ASP A 511 -27.11 -24.77 -12.43
N THR A 512 -26.43 -25.30 -11.42
CA THR A 512 -27.04 -25.69 -10.13
C THR A 512 -26.88 -24.63 -9.03
N ASN A 513 -26.00 -23.66 -9.20
CA ASN A 513 -25.59 -22.66 -8.20
C ASN A 513 -25.07 -23.30 -6.90
N ILE A 514 -24.31 -24.39 -7.03
CA ILE A 514 -23.64 -25.07 -5.92
C ILE A 514 -22.18 -24.69 -5.95
N ILE A 515 -21.64 -24.30 -4.80
CA ILE A 515 -20.22 -24.04 -4.59
C ILE A 515 -19.61 -25.09 -3.68
N SER A 516 -18.40 -25.53 -4.04
CA SER A 516 -17.59 -26.45 -3.25
C SER A 516 -16.14 -26.00 -3.20
N THR A 517 -15.46 -26.31 -2.10
CA THR A 517 -14.04 -26.04 -1.91
C THR A 517 -13.20 -26.97 -2.78
N LEU A 518 -12.24 -26.40 -3.52
CA LEU A 518 -11.27 -27.16 -4.29
C LEU A 518 -10.02 -27.39 -3.43
N VAL A 519 -9.80 -28.62 -2.98
CA VAL A 519 -8.60 -28.99 -2.21
C VAL A 519 -7.43 -29.14 -3.17
N ILE A 520 -6.47 -28.23 -3.05
CA ILE A 520 -5.29 -28.16 -3.91
C ILE A 520 -4.07 -28.63 -3.12
N LYS A 521 -3.25 -29.48 -3.74
CA LYS A 521 -2.09 -30.10 -3.11
C LYS A 521 -0.78 -29.64 -3.75
N ASN A 522 0.28 -29.61 -2.96
CA ASN A 522 1.66 -29.49 -3.43
C ASN A 522 2.14 -30.81 -4.06
N LYS A 523 3.32 -30.79 -4.69
CA LYS A 523 3.96 -31.98 -5.27
C LYS A 523 4.28 -33.08 -4.24
N ASP A 524 4.41 -32.71 -2.97
CA ASP A 524 4.64 -33.62 -1.84
C ASP A 524 3.33 -34.14 -1.19
N ASP A 525 2.18 -33.92 -1.86
CA ASP A 525 0.83 -34.28 -1.42
C ASP A 525 0.29 -33.51 -0.19
N SER A 526 1.05 -32.53 0.33
CA SER A 526 0.57 -31.61 1.37
C SER A 526 -0.46 -30.62 0.80
N ILE A 527 -1.42 -30.16 1.62
CA ILE A 527 -2.40 -29.15 1.18
C ILE A 527 -1.68 -27.81 1.00
N LEU A 528 -1.86 -27.18 -0.16
CA LEU A 528 -1.31 -25.86 -0.42
C LEU A 528 -2.03 -24.80 0.42
N ALA A 529 -1.27 -24.06 1.22
CA ALA A 529 -1.78 -22.97 2.05
C ALA A 529 -1.62 -21.63 1.31
N PHE A 530 -2.71 -21.17 0.70
CA PHE A 530 -2.78 -19.82 0.13
C PHE A 530 -2.77 -18.76 1.23
N ARG A 531 -2.43 -17.51 0.87
CA ARG A 531 -2.59 -16.33 1.73
C ARG A 531 -3.16 -15.18 0.92
N GLU A 532 -4.45 -14.94 1.16
CA GLU A 532 -5.24 -13.91 0.48
C GLU A 532 -5.09 -13.94 -1.05
N PRO A 533 -5.38 -15.05 -1.73
CA PRO A 533 -5.31 -15.11 -3.19
C PRO A 533 -6.34 -14.15 -3.80
N SER A 534 -5.91 -13.23 -4.67
CA SER A 534 -6.80 -12.19 -5.24
C SER A 534 -7.07 -12.34 -6.74
N GLY A 535 -6.18 -13.01 -7.46
CA GLY A 535 -6.23 -13.16 -8.91
C GLY A 535 -6.34 -14.61 -9.35
N ILE A 536 -7.15 -14.87 -10.36
CA ILE A 536 -7.39 -16.22 -10.87
C ILE A 536 -7.65 -16.15 -12.38
N CYS A 537 -7.07 -17.08 -13.14
CA CYS A 537 -7.23 -17.17 -14.59
C CYS A 537 -7.16 -18.64 -15.02
N VAL A 538 -7.92 -19.01 -16.04
CA VAL A 538 -7.92 -20.37 -16.62
C VAL A 538 -7.03 -20.35 -17.87
N ASP A 539 -6.28 -21.43 -18.10
CA ASP A 539 -5.43 -21.56 -19.28
C ASP A 539 -6.23 -21.79 -20.58
N ALA A 540 -5.56 -21.70 -21.73
CA ALA A 540 -6.23 -21.70 -23.04
C ALA A 540 -6.96 -23.02 -23.34
N GLU A 541 -6.47 -24.11 -22.77
CA GLU A 541 -7.03 -25.44 -22.94
C GLU A 541 -8.13 -25.76 -21.91
N GLY A 542 -8.29 -24.92 -20.88
CA GLY A 542 -9.24 -25.17 -19.79
C GLY A 542 -8.82 -26.27 -18.82
N ASN A 543 -7.54 -26.65 -18.82
CA ASN A 543 -6.98 -27.75 -18.05
C ASN A 543 -6.20 -27.28 -16.82
N ARG A 544 -5.74 -26.03 -16.82
CA ARG A 544 -4.96 -25.46 -15.72
C ARG A 544 -5.55 -24.15 -15.24
N LEU A 545 -5.35 -23.90 -13.95
CA LEU A 545 -5.77 -22.70 -13.26
C LEU A 545 -4.55 -22.00 -12.69
N LEU A 546 -4.40 -20.72 -13.02
CA LEU A 546 -3.36 -19.87 -12.47
C LEU A 546 -3.96 -19.02 -11.35
N VAL A 547 -3.29 -18.99 -10.20
CA VAL A 547 -3.73 -18.26 -9.02
C VAL A 547 -2.62 -17.33 -8.56
N ALA A 548 -2.92 -16.03 -8.46
CA ALA A 548 -2.06 -15.05 -7.82
C ALA A 548 -2.26 -15.12 -6.30
N ASP A 549 -1.25 -15.67 -5.62
CA ASP A 549 -1.21 -15.87 -4.18
C ASP A 549 -0.51 -14.69 -3.51
N THR A 550 -1.30 -13.65 -3.26
CA THR A 550 -0.85 -12.27 -3.08
C THR A 550 0.09 -12.11 -1.89
N ASN A 551 -0.29 -12.57 -0.69
CA ASN A 551 0.55 -12.41 0.50
C ASN A 551 1.68 -13.44 0.58
N ASN A 552 1.66 -14.48 -0.26
CA ASN A 552 2.82 -15.36 -0.47
C ASN A 552 3.74 -14.86 -1.59
N HIS A 553 3.41 -13.73 -2.25
CA HIS A 553 4.21 -13.11 -3.31
C HIS A 553 4.53 -14.06 -4.49
N THR A 554 3.63 -14.99 -4.81
CA THR A 554 3.85 -16.03 -5.83
C THR A 554 2.62 -16.24 -6.71
N ILE A 555 2.81 -16.92 -7.83
CA ILE A 555 1.73 -17.41 -8.68
C ILE A 555 1.84 -18.94 -8.71
N HIS A 556 0.72 -19.62 -8.57
CA HIS A 556 0.65 -21.08 -8.68
C HIS A 556 -0.06 -21.48 -9.97
N ILE A 557 0.46 -22.48 -10.67
CA ILE A 557 -0.25 -23.21 -11.73
C ILE A 557 -0.80 -24.48 -11.11
N ILE A 558 -2.11 -24.69 -11.23
CA ILE A 558 -2.84 -25.83 -10.69
C ILE A 558 -3.38 -26.64 -11.85
N ASP A 559 -3.07 -27.93 -11.88
CA ASP A 559 -3.69 -28.87 -12.81
C ASP A 559 -5.10 -29.23 -12.30
N LEU A 560 -6.12 -29.03 -13.14
CA LEU A 560 -7.52 -29.24 -12.76
C LEU A 560 -7.94 -30.72 -12.77
N ALA A 561 -7.16 -31.62 -13.38
CA ALA A 561 -7.43 -33.05 -13.35
C ALA A 561 -6.85 -33.70 -12.10
N THR A 562 -5.64 -33.30 -11.68
CA THR A 562 -4.96 -33.88 -10.51
C THR A 562 -5.13 -33.06 -9.24
N HIS A 563 -5.56 -31.80 -9.36
CA HIS A 563 -5.59 -30.79 -8.28
C HIS A 563 -4.22 -30.54 -7.63
N THR A 564 -3.13 -30.72 -8.39
CA THR A 564 -1.77 -30.46 -7.91
C THR A 564 -1.27 -29.09 -8.39
N ALA A 565 -0.73 -28.30 -7.47
CA ALA A 565 -0.12 -27.01 -7.71
C ALA A 565 1.39 -27.09 -7.88
N GLN A 566 1.92 -26.16 -8.66
CA GLN A 566 3.34 -25.87 -8.74
C GLN A 566 3.57 -24.35 -8.87
N PRO A 567 4.68 -23.84 -8.35
CA PRO A 567 5.01 -22.43 -8.49
C PRO A 567 5.27 -22.09 -9.96
N PHE A 568 4.71 -20.97 -10.42
CA PHE A 568 5.00 -20.38 -11.72
C PHE A 568 6.23 -19.48 -11.62
N LEU A 569 7.39 -20.01 -12.02
CA LEU A 569 8.65 -19.29 -11.94
C LEU A 569 8.82 -18.35 -13.13
N LEU A 570 9.21 -17.11 -12.85
CA LEU A 570 9.41 -16.08 -13.87
C LEU A 570 10.89 -15.93 -14.22
N ASP A 571 11.22 -15.96 -15.52
CA ASP A 571 12.56 -15.73 -16.04
C ASP A 571 12.69 -14.34 -16.68
N PHE A 572 13.49 -13.47 -16.05
CA PHE A 572 13.73 -12.09 -16.46
C PHE A 572 14.94 -11.92 -17.41
N LYS A 573 15.66 -12.99 -17.77
CA LYS A 573 16.92 -12.90 -18.53
C LYS A 573 16.81 -12.24 -19.90
N GLN A 574 15.62 -12.29 -20.53
CA GLN A 574 15.41 -11.75 -21.88
C GLN A 574 15.18 -10.24 -21.90
N ILE A 575 14.94 -9.63 -20.74
CA ILE A 575 14.77 -8.19 -20.63
C ILE A 575 16.16 -7.59 -20.45
N SER A 576 16.54 -6.67 -21.33
CA SER A 576 17.79 -5.92 -21.19
C SER A 576 17.84 -5.24 -19.83
N SER A 577 18.86 -5.56 -19.04
CA SER A 577 19.12 -5.07 -17.68
C SER A 577 19.46 -3.57 -17.61
N THR A 578 18.91 -2.74 -18.50
CA THR A 578 19.19 -1.30 -18.63
C THR A 578 18.07 -0.42 -18.06
N SER A 579 17.23 -0.96 -17.18
CA SER A 579 16.36 -0.15 -16.32
C SER A 579 16.72 -0.42 -14.87
N GLU A 580 17.13 0.61 -14.13
CA GLU A 580 17.35 0.60 -12.67
C GLU A 580 16.08 0.30 -11.86
N THR A 581 15.37 -0.80 -12.14
CA THR A 581 14.05 -1.08 -11.54
C THR A 581 13.82 -2.55 -11.19
N ASP A 582 14.88 -3.34 -11.05
CA ASP A 582 14.79 -4.76 -10.64
C ASP A 582 15.22 -4.92 -9.18
N ALA A 583 14.22 -4.91 -8.28
CA ALA A 583 14.35 -5.10 -6.83
C ALA A 583 15.34 -4.13 -6.14
N PRO A 584 15.29 -3.96 -4.82
CA PRO A 584 16.41 -3.32 -4.13
C PRO A 584 17.62 -4.22 -4.33
N LEU A 585 18.57 -3.79 -5.17
CA LEU A 585 19.97 -4.14 -4.92
C LEU A 585 20.21 -3.79 -3.45
N THR A 586 20.37 -4.80 -2.61
CA THR A 586 20.97 -4.69 -1.29
C THR A 586 22.42 -4.23 -1.48
N SER A 587 22.59 -2.96 -1.84
CA SER A 587 23.64 -2.14 -1.26
C SER A 587 22.93 -1.26 -0.22
N LEU A 588 23.26 -1.51 1.04
CA LEU A 588 22.91 -0.74 2.23
C LEU A 588 22.62 0.74 1.92
N ARG A 589 21.38 1.11 1.61
CA ARG A 589 20.94 2.51 1.61
C ARG A 589 20.60 2.90 3.05
N GLY A 590 21.65 3.06 3.85
CA GLY A 590 21.67 4.13 4.84
C GLY A 590 21.90 5.44 4.10
N VAL A 591 21.02 6.41 4.30
CA VAL A 591 21.18 7.76 3.78
C VAL A 591 22.44 8.39 4.39
N GLY A 592 23.46 8.58 3.55
CA GLY A 592 24.76 9.18 3.84
C GLY A 592 25.84 8.48 3.01
N ALA A 593 26.70 9.22 2.31
CA ALA A 593 27.75 8.60 1.49
C ALA A 593 28.57 7.61 2.35
N GLN A 594 28.62 6.34 1.97
CA GLN A 594 29.34 5.31 2.73
C GLN A 594 30.69 5.05 2.06
N LEU A 595 31.77 5.25 2.80
CA LEU A 595 33.14 5.03 2.36
C LEU A 595 33.68 3.77 3.04
N VAL A 596 34.07 2.77 2.27
CA VAL A 596 34.62 1.52 2.81
C VAL A 596 36.15 1.52 2.71
N LYS A 597 36.85 1.17 3.79
CA LYS A 597 38.32 1.05 3.85
C LYS A 597 38.73 -0.30 4.41
N ASN A 598 39.69 -0.95 3.78
CA ASN A 598 40.30 -2.16 4.32
C ASN A 598 41.54 -1.77 5.12
N ILE A 599 41.48 -1.91 6.45
CA ILE A 599 42.57 -1.59 7.37
C ILE A 599 42.69 -2.76 8.35
N PRO A 600 43.88 -3.38 8.51
CA PRO A 600 44.07 -4.58 9.31
C PRO A 600 44.09 -4.28 10.82
N LEU A 601 43.03 -3.67 11.35
CA LEU A 601 42.94 -3.22 12.75
C LEU A 601 43.02 -4.36 13.76
N LEU A 602 42.64 -5.58 13.36
CA LEU A 602 42.69 -6.77 14.22
C LEU A 602 44.08 -7.43 14.26
N GLN A 603 45.06 -6.94 13.47
CA GLN A 603 46.40 -7.51 13.38
C GLN A 603 47.46 -6.74 14.20
N HIS A 604 47.08 -5.60 14.80
CA HIS A 604 47.98 -4.74 15.60
C HIS A 604 47.45 -4.50 17.02
N ARG A 605 48.34 -4.33 18.01
CA ARG A 605 47.96 -4.08 19.42
C ARG A 605 47.36 -2.70 19.65
N GLY A 606 47.85 -1.70 18.91
CA GLY A 606 47.30 -0.35 18.90
C GLY A 606 47.18 0.15 17.46
N SER A 607 46.22 1.04 17.21
CA SER A 607 46.09 1.71 15.92
C SER A 607 45.63 3.14 16.11
N THR A 608 46.26 4.08 15.41
CA THR A 608 45.80 5.46 15.30
C THR A 608 45.30 5.71 13.89
N ILE A 609 44.05 6.13 13.76
CA ILE A 609 43.45 6.51 12.48
C ILE A 609 43.27 8.02 12.45
N ASN A 610 43.96 8.69 11.55
CA ASN A 610 43.82 10.13 11.36
C ASN A 610 42.89 10.39 10.16
N PHE A 611 41.80 11.12 10.40
CA PHE A 611 40.90 11.59 9.36
C PHE A 611 41.25 13.02 8.99
N SER A 612 41.38 13.29 7.69
CA SER A 612 41.55 14.63 7.14
C SER A 612 40.48 14.93 6.10
N ILE A 613 39.54 15.82 6.43
CA ILE A 613 38.44 16.23 5.56
C ILE A 613 38.84 17.52 4.86
N ARG A 614 38.93 17.47 3.52
CA ARG A 614 39.22 18.60 2.65
C ARG A 614 37.95 19.02 1.92
N LEU A 615 37.69 20.32 1.86
CA LEU A 615 36.53 20.89 1.19
C LEU A 615 36.94 21.48 -0.18
N SER A 616 36.01 21.55 -1.12
CA SER A 616 36.17 22.37 -2.33
C SER A 616 36.32 23.86 -2.00
N SER A 617 36.93 24.66 -2.88
CA SER A 617 37.16 26.10 -2.70
C SER A 617 35.91 26.90 -2.31
N ASP A 618 34.74 26.39 -2.72
CA ASP A 618 33.45 27.06 -2.60
C ASP A 618 32.71 26.73 -1.30
N LEU A 619 33.26 25.83 -0.48
CA LEU A 619 32.69 25.36 0.78
C LEU A 619 33.60 25.69 1.96
N LYS A 620 33.00 26.13 3.07
CA LYS A 620 33.69 26.39 4.33
C LYS A 620 32.92 25.73 5.48
N PHE A 621 33.64 25.32 6.53
CA PHE A 621 32.98 24.92 7.77
C PHE A 621 32.28 26.13 8.39
N THR A 622 31.04 25.94 8.84
CA THR A 622 30.29 27.00 9.51
C THR A 622 31.01 27.41 10.79
N ALA A 623 31.34 28.69 10.95
CA ALA A 623 31.86 29.22 12.20
C ALA A 623 30.81 29.01 13.32
N ASP A 624 31.24 28.60 14.51
CA ASP A 624 30.41 28.32 15.68
C ASP A 624 29.49 27.07 15.64
N ALA A 625 29.36 26.36 14.51
CA ALA A 625 28.64 25.10 14.44
C ALA A 625 29.57 23.88 14.64
N PRO A 626 29.26 22.95 15.58
CA PRO A 626 30.13 21.84 15.90
C PRO A 626 30.12 20.75 14.81
N GLN A 627 31.27 20.50 14.20
CA GLN A 627 31.51 19.36 13.31
C GLN A 627 31.70 18.10 14.17
N LYS A 628 30.88 17.07 14.00
CA LYS A 628 30.86 15.91 14.91
C LYS A 628 31.13 14.62 14.17
N TRP A 629 31.72 13.66 14.88
CA TRP A 629 31.76 12.26 14.48
C TRP A 629 31.19 11.40 15.60
N THR A 630 30.56 10.29 15.26
CA THR A 630 29.95 9.35 16.19
C THR A 630 30.11 7.94 15.67
N MET A 631 30.48 7.02 16.54
CA MET A 631 30.64 5.62 16.18
C MET A 631 29.29 4.90 16.20
N LYS A 632 29.00 4.12 15.16
CA LYS A 632 27.75 3.37 15.01
C LYS A 632 27.92 1.88 15.31
N ILE A 633 29.06 1.30 14.90
CA ILE A 633 29.38 -0.12 15.09
C ILE A 633 30.85 -0.23 15.49
N ILE A 634 31.14 -1.04 16.51
CA ILE A 634 32.49 -1.36 16.99
C ILE A 634 32.54 -2.87 17.21
N ASN A 635 33.54 -3.52 16.62
CA ASN A 635 33.81 -4.93 16.94
C ASN A 635 34.13 -5.07 18.44
N PRO A 636 33.51 -6.00 19.17
CA PRO A 636 33.75 -6.20 20.61
C PRO A 636 35.22 -6.40 20.99
N ALA A 637 36.06 -6.89 20.06
CA ALA A 637 37.50 -7.06 20.26
C ALA A 637 38.31 -5.74 20.25
N LEU A 638 37.68 -4.59 20.01
CA LEU A 638 38.33 -3.27 19.97
C LEU A 638 37.84 -2.37 21.11
N GLU A 639 38.80 -1.77 21.83
CA GLU A 639 38.58 -0.73 22.82
C GLU A 639 39.00 0.63 22.26
N MET A 640 38.15 1.64 22.43
CA MET A 640 38.43 3.02 22.02
C MET A 640 38.21 3.99 23.17
N LYS A 641 39.12 4.98 23.26
CA LYS A 641 39.08 5.99 24.33
C LYS A 641 37.84 6.89 24.25
N HIS A 642 37.32 7.13 23.05
CA HIS A 642 36.16 7.98 22.79
C HIS A 642 35.29 7.37 21.69
N THR A 643 33.97 7.40 21.87
CA THR A 643 32.97 6.88 20.89
C THR A 643 32.27 7.99 20.10
N CYS A 644 32.50 9.24 20.46
CA CYS A 644 32.09 10.42 19.70
C CYS A 644 33.08 11.57 19.95
N GLY A 645 33.15 12.54 19.03
CA GLY A 645 34.03 13.69 19.18
C GLY A 645 33.70 14.81 18.20
N LYS A 646 34.50 15.88 18.27
CA LYS A 646 34.42 17.02 17.34
C LYS A 646 35.61 17.01 16.38
N LEU A 647 35.43 17.58 15.19
CA LEU A 647 36.51 17.84 14.24
C LEU A 647 37.00 19.27 14.40
N THR A 648 38.32 19.44 14.47
CA THR A 648 38.99 20.75 14.47
C THR A 648 39.62 20.96 13.11
N GLU A 649 39.18 21.99 12.38
CA GLU A 649 39.66 22.27 11.00
C GLU A 649 39.55 21.06 10.06
N GLY A 650 38.49 20.27 10.19
CA GLY A 650 38.26 19.07 9.37
C GLY A 650 39.15 17.88 9.72
N LYS A 651 39.90 17.91 10.84
CA LYS A 651 40.77 16.82 11.27
C LYS A 651 40.29 16.18 12.58
N CYS A 652 40.47 14.87 12.71
CA CYS A 652 40.36 14.16 13.98
C CYS A 652 41.24 12.89 13.99
N SER A 653 41.69 12.47 15.16
CA SER A 653 42.51 11.27 15.34
C SER A 653 41.82 10.32 16.31
N LEU A 654 41.67 9.07 15.89
CA LEU A 654 41.06 8.00 16.67
C LEU A 654 42.14 7.04 17.13
N HIS A 655 42.19 6.76 18.42
CA HIS A 655 43.12 5.78 18.99
C HIS A 655 42.33 4.54 19.38
N ILE A 656 42.74 3.40 18.84
CA ILE A 656 42.09 2.11 18.94
C ILE A 656 43.08 1.13 19.57
N ARG A 657 42.62 0.33 20.53
CA ARG A 657 43.40 -0.75 21.14
C ARG A 657 42.67 -2.07 20.92
N HIS A 658 43.41 -3.11 20.56
CA HIS A 658 42.86 -4.45 20.44
C HIS A 658 42.90 -5.16 21.81
N LEU A 659 41.79 -5.78 22.22
CA LEU A 659 41.65 -6.49 23.48
C LEU A 659 41.95 -7.98 23.27
N GLU A 660 43.08 -8.47 23.80
CA GLU A 660 43.58 -9.85 23.57
C GLU A 660 42.74 -10.97 24.23
N ASN A 661 41.63 -10.68 24.94
CA ASN A 661 41.00 -11.63 25.88
C ASN A 661 39.53 -12.02 25.60
N ILE A 662 38.98 -11.78 24.41
CA ILE A 662 37.61 -12.26 24.09
C ILE A 662 37.71 -13.57 23.32
N ALA A 663 37.32 -14.67 23.99
CA ALA A 663 37.27 -16.01 23.42
C ALA A 663 36.41 -16.03 22.14
N SER A 664 37.00 -16.56 21.07
CA SER A 664 36.46 -16.64 19.72
C SER A 664 35.40 -17.73 19.59
N GLU A 665 34.19 -17.53 20.10
CA GLU A 665 33.04 -18.34 19.71
C GLU A 665 31.81 -17.44 19.54
N THR A 666 31.16 -17.54 18.37
CA THR A 666 29.99 -16.78 17.85
C THR A 666 30.28 -15.51 17.03
N VAL A 667 30.91 -15.68 15.86
CA VAL A 667 30.62 -14.81 14.69
C VAL A 667 30.50 -15.71 13.46
N SER A 668 29.26 -15.90 12.98
CA SER A 668 28.95 -16.55 11.72
C SER A 668 29.43 -15.72 10.53
N GLU A 669 29.70 -16.37 9.40
CA GLU A 669 30.37 -15.90 8.17
C GLU A 669 29.69 -14.74 7.38
N ALA A 670 29.08 -13.76 8.03
CA ALA A 670 28.49 -12.61 7.34
C ALA A 670 28.79 -11.29 8.09
N ASN A 671 29.70 -10.50 7.50
CA ASN A 671 30.06 -9.09 7.73
C ASN A 671 31.49 -8.85 8.24
N GLN A 672 32.40 -8.62 7.29
CA GLN A 672 33.81 -8.25 7.48
C GLN A 672 34.02 -6.82 8.04
N THR A 673 32.96 -6.08 8.38
CA THR A 673 33.06 -4.69 8.87
C THR A 673 33.33 -4.66 10.37
N VAL A 674 34.47 -4.07 10.74
CA VAL A 674 35.00 -4.05 12.10
C VAL A 674 34.69 -2.73 12.83
N LEU A 675 34.55 -1.62 12.08
CA LEU A 675 34.27 -0.30 12.65
C LEU A 675 33.37 0.50 11.70
N VAL A 676 32.36 1.20 12.19
CA VAL A 676 31.57 2.16 11.40
C VAL A 676 31.51 3.50 12.12
N ILE A 677 31.97 4.56 11.46
CA ILE A 677 32.02 5.92 12.01
C ILE A 677 31.16 6.84 11.13
N GLU A 678 30.19 7.51 11.73
CA GLU A 678 29.38 8.54 11.08
C GLU A 678 29.98 9.93 11.33
N PHE A 679 30.12 10.72 10.28
CA PHE A 679 30.52 12.13 10.32
C PHE A 679 29.31 13.00 9.97
N ALA A 680 29.05 14.01 10.79
CA ALA A 680 28.02 15.02 10.58
C ALA A 680 28.66 16.41 10.52
N LEU A 681 28.61 17.02 9.34
CA LEU A 681 29.27 18.28 9.04
C LEU A 681 28.26 19.38 8.73
N SER A 682 28.48 20.56 9.31
CA SER A 682 27.78 21.80 8.97
C SER A 682 28.69 22.62 8.06
N LEU A 683 28.31 22.73 6.79
CA LEU A 683 29.06 23.41 5.74
C LEU A 683 28.26 24.63 5.26
N CYS A 684 28.93 25.68 4.83
CA CYS A 684 28.29 26.81 4.15
C CYS A 684 29.04 27.16 2.87
N ASP A 685 28.29 27.64 1.88
CA ASP A 685 28.82 28.35 0.72
C ASP A 685 28.51 29.85 0.83
N ALA A 686 28.73 30.62 -0.25
CA ALA A 686 28.50 32.05 -0.27
C ALA A 686 27.02 32.47 -0.13
N LYS A 687 26.05 31.55 -0.24
CA LYS A 687 24.61 31.84 -0.31
C LYS A 687 23.75 31.04 0.68
N SER A 688 24.23 29.91 1.20
CA SER A 688 23.45 28.99 2.03
C SER A 688 24.31 28.08 2.91
N CYS A 689 23.71 27.55 3.99
CA CYS A 689 24.33 26.54 4.85
C CYS A 689 23.59 25.21 4.70
N LEU A 690 24.35 24.11 4.67
CA LEU A 690 23.87 22.75 4.45
C LEU A 690 24.55 21.77 5.40
N MET A 691 23.79 20.76 5.82
CA MET A 691 24.29 19.66 6.65
C MET A 691 24.61 18.45 5.76
N LYS A 692 25.85 17.95 5.79
CA LYS A 692 26.21 16.67 5.15
C LYS A 692 26.54 15.61 6.18
N LYS A 693 25.99 14.42 5.98
CA LYS A 693 26.34 13.21 6.74
C LYS A 693 26.95 12.17 5.82
N PHE A 694 28.00 11.50 6.29
CA PHE A 694 28.63 10.38 5.60
C PHE A 694 29.15 9.38 6.62
N THR A 695 29.30 8.12 6.21
CA THR A 695 29.82 7.06 7.07
C THR A 695 31.13 6.52 6.50
N VAL A 696 32.05 6.16 7.37
CA VAL A 696 33.26 5.41 7.01
C VAL A 696 33.18 4.05 7.68
N SER A 697 33.09 3.01 6.87
CA SER A 697 33.16 1.61 7.30
C SER A 697 34.58 1.11 7.14
N ILE A 698 35.17 0.58 8.20
CA ILE A 698 36.45 -0.10 8.17
C ILE A 698 36.21 -1.60 8.22
N VAL A 699 36.75 -2.27 7.22
CA VAL A 699 36.75 -3.71 7.02
C VAL A 699 38.15 -4.20 7.35
N SER A 700 38.28 -5.35 8.00
CA SER A 700 39.57 -5.99 8.26
C SER A 700 39.47 -7.44 7.83
N GLU A 701 40.35 -7.87 6.93
CA GLU A 701 40.49 -9.29 6.59
C GLU A 701 41.09 -10.06 7.78
N ARG A 702 40.62 -11.30 7.99
CA ARG A 702 41.30 -12.24 8.89
C ARG A 702 42.65 -12.60 8.24
N PRO A 703 43.74 -12.69 9.02
CA PRO A 703 45.00 -13.23 8.49
C PRO A 703 44.74 -14.66 7.98
N GLU A 704 45.33 -15.01 6.82
CA GLU A 704 45.30 -16.37 6.29
C GLU A 704 45.77 -17.37 7.36
N GLU A 705 45.01 -18.44 7.58
CA GLU A 705 45.39 -19.54 8.48
C GLU A 705 46.78 -20.05 8.08
N GLY A 706 47.77 -19.76 8.93
CA GLY A 706 49.16 -20.22 8.74
C GLY A 706 50.23 -19.13 8.64
N SER A 707 49.89 -17.85 8.72
CA SER A 707 50.90 -16.78 8.88
C SER A 707 51.30 -16.62 10.36
N PRO A 708 52.59 -16.73 10.73
CA PRO A 708 53.00 -16.62 12.12
C PRO A 708 52.81 -15.18 12.61
N LEU A 709 52.09 -15.01 13.73
CA LEU A 709 52.17 -13.79 14.55
C LEU A 709 53.66 -13.48 14.78
N PRO A 710 54.15 -12.25 14.47
CA PRO A 710 55.56 -11.95 14.56
C PRO A 710 56.06 -12.20 15.98
N SER A 711 56.87 -13.24 16.12
CA SER A 711 57.61 -13.58 17.32
C SER A 711 58.54 -12.43 17.68
N SER A 712 58.33 -11.86 18.87
CA SER A 712 59.32 -11.14 19.68
C SER A 712 60.46 -10.45 18.89
N VAL A 713 60.16 -9.31 18.27
CA VAL A 713 61.21 -8.35 17.90
C VAL A 713 61.09 -7.15 18.84
N SER A 714 62.13 -7.02 19.64
CA SER A 714 62.58 -5.83 20.37
C SER A 714 61.95 -4.48 20.01
N GLY A 715 61.31 -3.84 20.99
CA GLY A 715 61.49 -2.41 21.25
C GLY A 715 60.88 -1.38 20.29
N GLY A 716 59.82 -1.73 19.55
CA GLY A 716 58.99 -0.75 18.83
C GLY A 716 57.52 -0.95 19.19
N ASP A 717 56.82 0.13 19.55
CA ASP A 717 55.36 0.14 19.73
C ASP A 717 54.72 -0.37 18.42
N ASP A 718 54.08 -1.55 18.44
CA ASP A 718 53.36 -2.10 17.29
C ASP A 718 52.01 -1.38 17.14
N THR A 719 52.12 -0.12 16.73
CA THR A 719 51.01 0.81 16.52
C THR A 719 50.86 1.11 15.02
N LEU A 720 49.76 0.68 14.43
CA LEU A 720 49.42 1.03 13.05
C LEU A 720 48.95 2.49 12.96
N ASN A 721 49.57 3.31 12.12
CA ASN A 721 49.07 4.66 11.82
C ASN A 721 48.47 4.67 10.40
N ALA A 722 47.18 4.97 10.30
CA ALA A 722 46.46 5.05 9.03
C ALA A 722 45.89 6.46 8.82
N ASP A 723 46.22 7.07 7.68
CA ASP A 723 45.69 8.39 7.30
C ASP A 723 44.58 8.22 6.25
N ILE A 724 43.40 8.77 6.52
CA ILE A 724 42.24 8.73 5.62
C ILE A 724 41.89 10.16 5.18
N GLY A 725 42.10 10.45 3.89
CA GLY A 725 41.65 11.68 3.24
C GLY A 725 40.22 11.57 2.72
N VAL A 726 39.35 12.51 3.08
CA VAL A 726 37.99 12.62 2.55
C VAL A 726 37.84 13.98 1.87
N TYR A 727 37.49 14.01 0.59
CA TYR A 727 37.25 15.23 -0.17
C TYR A 727 35.76 15.45 -0.40
N ILE A 728 35.25 16.63 -0.04
CA ILE A 728 33.83 16.97 -0.11
C ILE A 728 33.62 18.13 -1.09
N ASN A 729 32.74 17.93 -2.08
CA ASN A 729 32.22 19.00 -2.93
C ASN A 729 30.68 19.14 -2.74
N GLN A 730 30.06 20.11 -3.42
CA GLN A 730 28.63 20.43 -3.25
C GLN A 730 27.72 19.20 -3.49
N SER A 731 27.97 18.41 -4.53
CA SER A 731 27.12 17.28 -4.93
C SER A 731 27.56 15.91 -4.38
N ASN A 732 28.86 15.67 -4.21
CA ASN A 732 29.47 14.36 -3.99
C ASN A 732 30.46 14.35 -2.81
N ILE A 733 30.83 13.14 -2.35
CA ILE A 733 31.86 12.89 -1.34
C ILE A 733 32.79 11.83 -1.94
N ASN A 734 34.06 12.18 -2.12
CA ASN A 734 35.07 11.33 -2.75
C ASN A 734 36.23 11.08 -1.79
N LEU A 735 36.95 9.97 -1.96
CA LEU A 735 38.20 9.72 -1.26
C LEU A 735 39.37 10.32 -2.03
N CYS A 736 40.39 10.80 -1.31
CA CYS A 736 41.67 11.26 -1.87
C CYS A 736 42.83 10.48 -1.26
#